data_AF-A0A838N3U7-F1
#
_entry.id   AF-A0A838N3U7-F1
#
_cell.length_a   1.000
_cell.length_b   1.000
_cell.length_c   1.000
_cell.angle_alpha   90.00
_cell.angle_beta   90.00
_cell.angle_gamma   90.00
#
_symmetry.space_group_name_H-M   'P 1'
#
loop_
_entity.id
_entity.type
_entity.pdbx_description
1 polymer ?
#
loop_
_entity_poly.entity_id
_entity_poly.type
_entity_poly.pdbx_seq_one_letter_code
_entity_poly.pdbx_strand_id
1 'polypeptide(L)'
;MSFSPRRFALAAVAACGLLLGYFVVRAFVSPLPHQYQLDFGAARWIEPPETAPVAYFRKTIFLSATPEQAWLQIAAIDNFKLIVNGRSVASESLTKTRVAGIYDVKRALNPGLNVIGISIARISFPGSAQVLVRGLVREAGGKITDIISDTQWRVTPETGIVEGSEKWNSPLVEEQLWPNAQLARIDQPIHINWVDLNPLVLQLPPTGSWIMTPDAGRAGVFSGILDARRLHQETWIQVASSGDLDLLVNGNLITTREVLSSSSKRPAPIASDDITGLDVLSSDPRYWSNLVPRLKPTEENAASPAPTVLQVFDISSWIKKGRNDIVAIVRSARQPASFLANGFTLRQKNVPDSFATDSEWRVLEPQPGAATSRVENAVEASRNGEAPWGYLPQKPSRPIEGSDFNSVVKPAAAIALSLLAVAGMWLLFSTIIAAIRSEPLADALCRDALLHAPVLLGLLFLLVAGYDVRLPHDWPFQRQFVQIALVSLLVLRIVHFLPFVNVRRRVETSVAASSNRLVAALPYLALAAIMTLGLAVRYQGLDYISFDHDEMGVVSKSMGVPKLGFPYRMYAGAIKPATTYELVSYPLAIAGVILGYSEWSMRLPSCIFGTLSILLVALISRRLFDWRTGLASALVYACFPVNIRWAQNAFYLQQCQFFALLTIWLFYEAIRVRPFRRGFLTAATAAFCATYLSWEGTAFLLVALVVALLVFRRGEWWWLKDFHLLRCVFAIGVVVIVQYCSRTYFSSPYSTVGFGLSNLTGPSLFFLNSRYHPLFYVDRLLLSEGHVPFTLALLCGLPFCWHNRAFRYLVTILFSAILLHTNFLAALSPRYCYYYQPLLLIGGTAAAFMLIDRLISLARAGGDVLFTRPLAAASGFALLALLFLPSNELALRTYPLSASQGEATDLMARLNTYRYDYRSVAHYVKDHIQEGDVVIPGIPHVFEYYSGIRGDYFLNTMFHMKTPYNGDLTDPVFVDKFVGYPAIRNLAELKEVIHRGRRTWIIFAPYSSFQRYSTPDVLEYLDKSAKVVFETYRAKVLLIEGPPSPLTAASSGNPSP
;
A
#
# COMPACT_ATOMS: atom_id res chain seq x y z
N MET A 1 -24.29 -17.20 28.20
CA MET A 1 -25.58 -17.47 27.53
C MET A 1 -25.28 -17.99 26.13
N SER A 2 -25.61 -19.24 25.79
CA SER A 2 -25.40 -19.72 24.41
C SER A 2 -26.29 -18.91 23.45
N PHE A 3 -25.72 -18.32 22.41
CA PHE A 3 -26.49 -17.67 21.34
C PHE A 3 -27.46 -18.69 20.74
N SER A 4 -28.76 -18.39 20.75
CA SER A 4 -29.78 -19.26 20.19
C SER A 4 -29.70 -19.27 18.65
N PRO A 5 -30.04 -20.38 17.98
CA PRO A 5 -30.11 -20.45 16.51
C PRO A 5 -30.93 -19.30 15.90
N ARG A 6 -31.97 -18.85 16.60
CA ARG A 6 -32.83 -17.74 16.20
C ARG A 6 -32.10 -16.40 16.10
N ARG A 7 -31.22 -16.08 17.05
CA ARG A 7 -30.43 -14.83 17.01
C ARG A 7 -29.40 -14.87 15.88
N PHE A 8 -28.83 -16.04 15.60
CA PHE A 8 -27.92 -16.23 14.47
C PHE A 8 -28.66 -16.14 13.12
N ALA A 9 -29.87 -16.69 13.02
CA ALA A 9 -30.74 -16.56 11.85
C ALA A 9 -30.96 -15.08 11.48
N LEU A 10 -31.37 -14.26 12.46
CA LEU A 10 -31.56 -12.82 12.27
C LEU A 10 -30.27 -12.14 11.81
N ALA A 11 -29.13 -12.46 12.42
CA ALA A 11 -27.84 -11.86 12.05
C ALA A 11 -27.42 -12.22 10.61
N ALA A 12 -27.64 -13.47 10.17
CA ALA A 12 -27.33 -13.91 8.81
C ALA A 12 -28.21 -13.19 7.77
N VAL A 13 -29.51 -13.07 8.03
CA VAL A 13 -30.46 -12.35 7.16
C VAL A 13 -30.13 -10.86 7.12
N ALA A 14 -29.83 -10.25 8.27
CA ALA A 14 -29.43 -8.85 8.35
C ALA A 14 -28.13 -8.57 7.59
N ALA A 15 -27.11 -9.42 7.74
CA ALA A 15 -25.85 -9.30 7.01
C ALA A 15 -26.07 -9.40 5.49
N CYS A 16 -26.91 -10.33 5.04
CA CYS A 16 -27.28 -10.45 3.63
C CYS A 16 -28.00 -9.20 3.11
N GLY A 17 -28.96 -8.66 3.88
CA GLY A 17 -29.72 -7.46 3.52
C GLY A 17 -28.85 -6.20 3.47
N LEU A 18 -27.94 -6.01 4.44
CA LEU A 18 -27.00 -4.89 4.46
C LEU A 18 -26.02 -4.95 3.29
N LEU A 19 -25.43 -6.12 3.01
CA LEU A 19 -24.49 -6.27 1.92
C LEU A 19 -25.18 -6.12 0.55
N LEU A 20 -26.36 -6.72 0.36
CA LEU A 20 -27.15 -6.50 -0.84
C LEU A 20 -27.51 -5.02 -1.01
N GLY A 21 -27.90 -4.34 0.09
CA GLY A 21 -28.15 -2.91 0.10
C GLY A 21 -26.94 -2.09 -0.34
N TYR A 22 -25.73 -2.44 0.11
CA TYR A 22 -24.49 -1.81 -0.35
C TYR A 22 -24.28 -2.00 -1.86
N PHE A 23 -24.53 -3.20 -2.39
CA PHE A 23 -24.47 -3.45 -3.83
C PHE A 23 -25.55 -2.69 -4.60
N VAL A 24 -26.78 -2.57 -4.08
CA VAL A 24 -27.85 -1.75 -4.67
C VAL A 24 -27.42 -0.28 -4.73
N VAL A 25 -26.82 0.25 -3.66
CA VAL A 25 -26.29 1.61 -3.64
C VAL A 25 -25.25 1.80 -4.74
N ARG A 26 -24.25 0.92 -4.80
CA ARG A 26 -23.16 1.01 -5.79
C ARG A 26 -23.58 0.66 -7.22
N ALA A 27 -24.73 0.02 -7.43
CA ALA A 27 -25.23 -0.30 -8.77
C ALA A 27 -26.25 0.73 -9.31
N PHE A 28 -27.01 1.40 -8.43
CA PHE A 28 -28.16 2.21 -8.83
C PHE A 28 -28.21 3.62 -8.23
N VAL A 29 -27.65 3.85 -7.03
CA VAL A 29 -27.82 5.13 -6.30
C VAL A 29 -26.59 6.02 -6.41
N SER A 30 -25.42 5.45 -6.16
CA SER A 30 -24.12 6.13 -6.19
C SER A 30 -23.09 5.18 -6.81
N PRO A 31 -23.16 5.00 -8.15
CA PRO A 31 -22.21 4.14 -8.86
C PRO A 31 -20.79 4.69 -8.77
N LEU A 32 -19.84 3.77 -8.79
CA LEU A 32 -18.42 4.12 -8.88
C LEU A 32 -18.11 4.62 -10.30
N PRO A 33 -17.14 5.54 -10.46
CA PRO A 33 -16.69 5.98 -11.79
C PRO A 33 -16.27 4.79 -12.66
N HIS A 34 -16.59 4.84 -13.95
CA HIS A 34 -16.16 3.76 -14.83
C HIS A 34 -14.64 3.83 -15.06
N GLN A 35 -14.00 2.65 -15.12
CA GLN A 35 -12.58 2.51 -15.37
C GLN A 35 -12.33 1.97 -16.77
N TYR A 36 -11.34 2.53 -17.46
CA TYR A 36 -11.08 2.27 -18.88
C TYR A 36 -9.81 1.45 -19.06
N GLN A 37 -9.82 0.58 -20.07
CA GLN A 37 -8.62 -0.08 -20.54
C GLN A 37 -8.05 0.71 -21.71
N LEU A 38 -6.76 1.06 -21.65
CA LEU A 38 -6.09 1.76 -22.74
C LEU A 38 -5.86 0.81 -23.93
N ASP A 39 -6.17 1.30 -25.13
CA ASP A 39 -5.87 0.62 -26.38
C ASP A 39 -4.56 1.15 -26.98
N PHE A 40 -3.56 0.29 -27.07
CA PHE A 40 -2.23 0.62 -27.60
C PHE A 40 -2.07 0.33 -29.10
N GLY A 41 -3.12 -0.16 -29.78
CA GLY A 41 -3.10 -0.39 -31.23
C GLY A 41 -1.95 -1.30 -31.67
N ALA A 42 -1.12 -0.80 -32.60
CA ALA A 42 0.02 -1.54 -33.15
C ALA A 42 1.29 -1.49 -32.27
N ALA A 43 1.30 -0.70 -31.19
CA ALA A 43 2.46 -0.58 -30.32
C ALA A 43 2.80 -1.93 -29.67
N ARG A 44 4.10 -2.19 -29.48
CA ARG A 44 4.60 -3.42 -28.86
C ARG A 44 5.35 -3.08 -27.59
N TRP A 45 5.33 -4.00 -26.63
CA TRP A 45 6.16 -3.89 -25.45
C TRP A 45 7.63 -3.94 -25.86
N ILE A 46 8.42 -3.03 -25.34
CA ILE A 46 9.86 -2.95 -25.59
C ILE A 46 10.64 -3.02 -24.28
N GLU A 47 11.86 -3.54 -24.37
CA GLU A 47 12.80 -3.69 -23.25
C GLU A 47 14.24 -3.43 -23.72
N PRO A 48 15.20 -3.21 -22.80
CA PRO A 48 16.61 -3.16 -23.16
C PRO A 48 17.10 -4.50 -23.74
N PRO A 49 18.10 -4.49 -24.65
CA PRO A 49 18.70 -5.71 -25.21
C PRO A 49 19.19 -6.69 -24.14
N GLU A 50 19.82 -6.15 -23.10
CA GLU A 50 20.23 -6.89 -21.92
C GLU A 50 19.19 -6.73 -20.80
N THR A 51 18.99 -7.78 -20.00
CA THR A 51 18.00 -7.71 -18.92
C THR A 51 18.46 -6.72 -17.86
N ALA A 52 17.78 -5.59 -17.76
CA ALA A 52 18.08 -4.54 -16.80
C ALA A 52 16.81 -4.09 -16.09
N PRO A 53 16.75 -4.09 -14.76
CA PRO A 53 15.53 -3.73 -14.04
C PRO A 53 15.33 -2.21 -13.98
N VAL A 54 16.35 -1.41 -14.32
CA VAL A 54 16.22 0.03 -14.56
C VAL A 54 16.57 0.30 -16.02
N ALA A 55 15.78 1.14 -16.67
CA ALA A 55 16.04 1.54 -18.04
C ALA A 55 15.49 2.93 -18.35
N TYR A 56 16.15 3.59 -19.30
CA TYR A 56 15.81 4.91 -19.81
C TYR A 56 15.53 4.77 -21.31
N PHE A 57 14.26 4.93 -21.68
CA PHE A 57 13.80 4.89 -23.05
C PHE A 57 13.73 6.30 -23.60
N ARG A 58 14.22 6.50 -24.83
CA ARG A 58 14.26 7.80 -25.50
C ARG A 58 13.76 7.67 -26.94
N LYS A 59 12.91 8.62 -27.34
CA LYS A 59 12.48 8.80 -28.73
C LYS A 59 12.60 10.27 -29.10
N THR A 60 13.21 10.51 -30.24
CA THR A 60 13.36 11.84 -30.82
C THR A 60 12.33 12.01 -31.93
N ILE A 61 11.65 13.15 -31.94
CA ILE A 61 10.68 13.52 -32.98
C ILE A 61 10.96 14.94 -33.46
N PHE A 62 10.69 15.20 -34.74
CA PHE A 62 10.83 16.54 -35.33
C PHE A 62 9.45 17.08 -35.70
N LEU A 63 9.14 18.29 -35.22
CA LEU A 63 7.89 19.00 -35.52
C LEU A 63 8.21 20.20 -36.41
N SER A 64 7.54 20.30 -37.55
CA SER A 64 7.67 21.41 -38.50
C SER A 64 6.92 22.67 -38.02
N ALA A 65 5.87 22.51 -37.20
CA ALA A 65 5.10 23.61 -36.62
C ALA A 65 4.73 23.35 -35.16
N THR A 66 4.16 24.36 -34.50
CA THR A 66 3.57 24.20 -33.16
C THR A 66 2.46 23.15 -33.18
N PRO A 67 2.45 22.20 -32.22
CA PRO A 67 1.42 21.17 -32.16
C PRO A 67 0.05 21.76 -31.78
N GLU A 68 -0.99 21.39 -32.53
CA GLU A 68 -2.39 21.67 -32.21
C GLU A 68 -2.91 20.74 -31.12
N GLN A 69 -2.46 19.48 -31.14
CA GLN A 69 -2.85 18.42 -30.21
C GLN A 69 -1.65 17.49 -29.99
N ALA A 70 -1.42 17.06 -28.74
CA ALA A 70 -0.41 16.04 -28.46
C ALA A 70 -0.72 15.26 -27.17
N TRP A 71 -0.80 13.94 -27.26
CA TRP A 71 -1.04 13.07 -26.10
C TRP A 71 -0.19 11.80 -26.17
N LEU A 72 0.12 11.23 -25.01
CA LEU A 72 0.81 9.95 -24.85
C LEU A 72 0.07 9.05 -23.87
N GLN A 73 -0.18 7.81 -24.28
CA GLN A 73 -0.54 6.67 -23.44
C GLN A 73 0.72 5.88 -23.12
N ILE A 74 0.90 5.55 -21.86
CA ILE A 74 2.04 4.76 -21.38
C ILE A 74 1.52 3.65 -20.50
N ALA A 75 2.08 2.45 -20.65
CA ALA A 75 2.03 1.41 -19.63
C ALA A 75 3.46 0.90 -19.34
N ALA A 76 3.77 0.68 -18.07
CA ALA A 76 5.08 0.19 -17.64
C ALA A 76 4.99 -0.74 -16.43
N ILE A 77 6.00 -1.61 -16.25
CA ILE A 77 6.09 -2.48 -15.07
C ILE A 77 6.49 -1.70 -13.81
N ASP A 78 5.73 -1.89 -12.73
CA ASP A 78 5.88 -1.28 -11.41
C ASP A 78 5.77 0.24 -11.33
N ASN A 79 6.61 0.97 -12.06
CA ASN A 79 6.58 2.43 -12.11
C ASN A 79 7.18 2.97 -13.42
N PHE A 80 6.83 4.21 -13.73
CA PHE A 80 7.53 5.00 -14.73
C PHE A 80 7.49 6.48 -14.38
N LYS A 81 8.39 7.25 -15.00
CA LYS A 81 8.36 8.70 -15.07
C LYS A 81 8.48 9.14 -16.53
N LEU A 82 7.51 9.94 -16.99
CA LEU A 82 7.50 10.56 -18.31
C LEU A 82 8.15 11.94 -18.24
N ILE A 83 9.09 12.19 -19.14
CA ILE A 83 9.82 13.44 -19.29
C ILE A 83 9.77 13.85 -20.76
N VAL A 84 9.49 15.11 -21.05
CA VAL A 84 9.51 15.66 -22.41
C VAL A 84 10.34 16.92 -22.41
N ASN A 85 11.37 17.00 -23.25
CA ASN A 85 12.32 18.11 -23.33
C ASN A 85 12.86 18.54 -21.95
N GLY A 86 13.32 17.58 -21.15
CA GLY A 86 13.80 17.80 -19.79
C GLY A 86 12.73 18.09 -18.72
N ARG A 87 11.46 18.31 -19.08
CA ARG A 87 10.36 18.60 -18.14
C ARG A 87 9.60 17.34 -17.76
N SER A 88 9.44 17.10 -16.45
CA SER A 88 8.63 15.98 -15.93
C SER A 88 7.15 16.22 -16.20
N VAL A 89 6.48 15.29 -16.89
CA VAL A 89 5.06 15.38 -17.21
C VAL A 89 4.22 14.51 -16.27
N ALA A 90 4.66 13.27 -16.02
CA ALA A 90 3.90 12.31 -15.22
C ALA A 90 4.80 11.31 -14.49
N SER A 91 4.29 10.71 -13.42
CA SER A 91 4.93 9.61 -12.70
C SER A 91 3.87 8.72 -12.08
N GLU A 92 3.95 7.41 -12.30
CA GLU A 92 3.03 6.41 -11.74
C GLU A 92 3.80 5.31 -11.03
N SER A 93 3.22 4.72 -9.98
CA SER A 93 3.83 3.60 -9.25
C SER A 93 2.78 2.69 -8.60
N LEU A 94 2.82 1.40 -8.92
CA LEU A 94 2.11 0.33 -8.22
C LEU A 94 2.84 -1.02 -8.41
N THR A 95 3.51 -1.50 -7.36
CA THR A 95 4.37 -2.69 -7.42
C THR A 95 3.63 -3.99 -7.79
N LYS A 96 4.27 -4.85 -8.59
CA LYS A 96 3.74 -6.08 -9.22
C LYS A 96 2.56 -5.86 -10.16
N THR A 97 2.45 -4.65 -10.72
CA THR A 97 1.40 -4.32 -11.69
C THR A 97 1.99 -3.60 -12.90
N ARG A 98 1.17 -3.41 -13.94
CA ARG A 98 1.52 -2.60 -15.10
C ARG A 98 0.77 -1.29 -15.00
N VAL A 99 1.37 -0.32 -14.31
CA VAL A 99 0.80 1.02 -14.21
C VAL A 99 0.60 1.61 -15.60
N ALA A 100 -0.49 2.36 -15.77
CA ALA A 100 -0.84 2.93 -17.04
C ALA A 100 -1.53 4.28 -16.87
N GLY A 101 -1.41 5.13 -17.88
CA GLY A 101 -2.01 6.46 -17.89
C GLY A 101 -1.99 7.08 -19.29
N ILE A 102 -2.79 8.14 -19.45
CA ILE A 102 -2.81 8.98 -20.65
C ILE A 102 -2.56 10.43 -20.25
N TYR A 103 -1.68 11.11 -20.99
CA TYR A 103 -1.14 12.41 -20.62
C TYR A 103 -1.16 13.37 -21.81
N ASP A 104 -1.57 14.61 -21.56
CA ASP A 104 -1.36 15.73 -22.47
C ASP A 104 0.11 16.17 -22.41
N VAL A 105 0.79 16.17 -23.56
CA VAL A 105 2.19 16.57 -23.70
C VAL A 105 2.38 17.82 -24.55
N LYS A 106 1.31 18.45 -25.03
CA LYS A 106 1.37 19.58 -25.97
C LYS A 106 2.26 20.72 -25.48
N ARG A 107 2.08 21.15 -24.23
CA ARG A 107 2.85 22.26 -23.62
C ARG A 107 4.34 21.93 -23.39
N ALA A 108 4.71 20.66 -23.46
CA ALA A 108 6.08 20.23 -23.29
C ALA A 108 6.83 20.12 -24.64
N LEU A 109 6.11 20.15 -25.75
CA LEU A 109 6.66 20.09 -27.10
C LEU A 109 6.86 21.50 -27.69
N ASN A 110 7.90 21.65 -28.51
CA ASN A 110 8.25 22.88 -29.22
C ASN A 110 8.35 22.60 -30.74
N PRO A 111 8.23 23.61 -31.62
CA PRO A 111 8.69 23.46 -33.01
C PRO A 111 10.16 23.04 -33.06
N GLY A 112 10.52 22.18 -34.02
CA GLY A 112 11.85 21.60 -34.16
C GLY A 112 12.01 20.25 -33.46
N LEU A 113 13.22 20.00 -32.95
CA LEU A 113 13.59 18.73 -32.34
C LEU A 113 13.00 18.60 -30.93
N ASN A 114 12.36 17.48 -30.63
CA ASN A 114 11.81 17.16 -29.33
C ASN A 114 12.26 15.78 -28.86
N VAL A 115 12.44 15.64 -27.55
CA VAL A 115 12.82 14.39 -26.90
C VAL A 115 11.74 13.96 -25.93
N ILE A 116 11.31 12.71 -26.09
CA ILE A 116 10.44 12.00 -25.15
C ILE A 116 11.30 10.98 -24.43
N GLY A 117 11.42 11.15 -23.11
CA GLY A 117 12.15 10.26 -22.21
C GLY A 117 11.22 9.55 -21.23
N ILE A 118 11.41 8.25 -21.05
CA ILE A 118 10.66 7.45 -20.08
C ILE A 118 11.67 6.67 -19.23
N SER A 119 11.71 6.94 -17.93
CA SER A 119 12.51 6.15 -16.99
C SER A 119 11.64 5.14 -16.26
N ILE A 120 12.10 3.90 -16.16
CA ILE A 120 11.41 2.81 -15.46
C ILE A 120 12.36 2.19 -14.46
N ALA A 121 11.85 1.93 -13.25
CA ALA A 121 12.54 1.14 -12.24
C ALA A 121 11.66 -0.05 -11.80
N ARG A 122 11.91 -1.23 -12.34
CA ARG A 122 11.21 -2.45 -11.96
C ARG A 122 11.61 -2.90 -10.54
N ILE A 123 10.71 -2.72 -9.59
CA ILE A 123 10.89 -3.08 -8.18
C ILE A 123 10.58 -4.58 -7.93
N SER A 124 9.75 -5.18 -8.78
CA SER A 124 9.38 -6.59 -8.76
C SER A 124 10.41 -7.42 -9.53
N PHE A 125 11.18 -8.25 -8.84
CA PHE A 125 12.36 -8.91 -9.40
C PHE A 125 12.27 -10.44 -9.23
N PRO A 126 12.71 -11.28 -10.20
CA PRO A 126 13.45 -10.95 -11.42
C PRO A 126 12.68 -10.20 -12.51
N GLY A 127 13.44 -9.61 -13.44
CA GLY A 127 13.04 -9.29 -14.80
C GLY A 127 13.52 -7.92 -15.29
N SER A 128 13.28 -7.64 -16.57
CA SER A 128 13.69 -6.39 -17.23
C SER A 128 12.64 -5.28 -17.08
N ALA A 129 13.09 -4.03 -17.16
CA ALA A 129 12.25 -2.85 -17.35
C ALA A 129 11.55 -2.94 -18.72
N GLN A 130 10.25 -2.69 -18.72
CA GLN A 130 9.41 -2.88 -19.90
C GLN A 130 8.41 -1.71 -20.03
N VAL A 131 8.26 -1.20 -21.24
CA VAL A 131 7.33 -0.10 -21.55
C VAL A 131 6.50 -0.40 -22.80
N LEU A 132 5.29 0.13 -22.83
CA LEU A 132 4.40 0.19 -23.96
C LEU A 132 3.92 1.63 -24.11
N VAL A 133 4.06 2.20 -25.31
CA VAL A 133 3.75 3.61 -25.58
C VAL A 133 2.94 3.72 -26.86
N ARG A 134 1.87 4.51 -26.81
CA ARG A 134 1.13 4.98 -27.98
C ARG A 134 0.85 6.46 -27.81
N GLY A 135 1.00 7.24 -28.85
CA GLY A 135 0.72 8.66 -28.82
C GLY A 135 0.58 9.22 -30.21
N LEU A 136 0.13 10.47 -30.24
CA LEU A 136 -0.10 11.19 -31.48
C LEU A 136 0.22 12.66 -31.26
N VAL A 137 0.89 13.27 -32.23
CA VAL A 137 1.06 14.72 -32.34
C VAL A 137 0.45 15.20 -33.65
N ARG A 138 -0.44 16.18 -33.58
CA ARG A 138 -1.01 16.87 -34.73
C ARG A 138 -0.42 18.27 -34.81
N GLU A 139 0.16 18.61 -35.94
CA GLU A 139 0.78 19.92 -36.21
C GLU A 139 -0.22 20.89 -36.87
N ALA A 140 0.02 22.19 -36.75
CA ALA A 140 -0.70 23.21 -37.51
C ALA A 140 -0.53 22.95 -39.02
N GLY A 141 -1.62 22.66 -39.73
CA GLY A 141 -1.63 22.19 -41.12
C GLY A 141 -2.04 20.73 -41.31
N GLY A 142 -2.38 20.01 -40.23
CA GLY A 142 -3.02 18.69 -40.30
C GLY A 142 -2.06 17.50 -40.42
N LYS A 143 -0.75 17.72 -40.42
CA LYS A 143 0.25 16.64 -40.37
C LYS A 143 0.15 15.91 -39.03
N ILE A 144 0.11 14.58 -39.08
CA ILE A 144 0.00 13.70 -37.93
C ILE A 144 1.29 12.90 -37.80
N THR A 145 1.88 12.90 -36.59
CA THR A 145 3.03 12.08 -36.23
C THR A 145 2.59 11.07 -35.18
N ASP A 146 2.57 9.78 -35.53
CA ASP A 146 2.32 8.69 -34.60
C ASP A 146 3.57 8.37 -33.78
N ILE A 147 3.38 8.13 -32.48
CA ILE A 147 4.42 7.73 -31.56
C ILE A 147 4.04 6.35 -31.03
N ILE A 148 4.75 5.32 -31.45
CA ILE A 148 4.53 3.94 -30.98
C ILE A 148 5.81 3.38 -30.40
N SER A 149 5.70 2.53 -29.37
CA SER A 149 6.83 1.75 -28.87
C SER A 149 7.17 0.61 -29.83
N ASP A 150 8.38 0.64 -30.36
CA ASP A 150 8.95 -0.27 -31.34
C ASP A 150 10.48 -0.34 -31.18
N THR A 151 11.15 -1.08 -32.06
CA THR A 151 12.61 -1.23 -32.04
C THR A 151 13.39 0.03 -32.44
N GLN A 152 12.73 1.12 -32.83
CA GLN A 152 13.38 2.39 -33.13
C GLN A 152 13.57 3.27 -31.89
N TRP A 153 13.04 2.88 -30.74
CA TRP A 153 13.34 3.55 -29.47
C TRP A 153 14.77 3.28 -29.07
N ARG A 154 15.46 4.30 -28.57
CA ARG A 154 16.77 4.15 -27.94
C ARG A 154 16.60 3.82 -26.49
N VAL A 155 17.44 2.95 -25.95
CA VAL A 155 17.37 2.53 -24.56
C VAL A 155 18.75 2.34 -23.96
N THR A 156 18.91 2.74 -22.72
CA THR A 156 20.11 2.45 -21.93
C THR A 156 19.72 2.01 -20.52
N PRO A 157 20.41 1.04 -19.92
CA PRO A 157 20.32 0.77 -18.48
C PRO A 157 21.15 1.77 -17.65
N GLU A 158 22.07 2.51 -18.29
CA GLU A 158 23.02 3.41 -17.64
C GLU A 158 22.69 4.87 -17.94
N THR A 159 22.60 5.72 -16.90
CA THR A 159 22.46 7.17 -17.08
C THR A 159 23.79 7.88 -17.38
N GLY A 160 24.92 7.17 -17.29
CA GLY A 160 26.28 7.72 -17.25
C GLY A 160 27.00 7.88 -18.59
N ILE A 161 26.34 7.72 -19.73
CA ILE A 161 26.96 7.89 -21.06
C ILE A 161 26.48 9.26 -21.55
N VAL A 162 27.18 10.38 -21.34
CA VAL A 162 28.34 10.87 -22.11
C VAL A 162 29.16 11.87 -21.26
N GLU A 163 30.48 11.92 -21.49
CA GLU A 163 31.41 12.89 -20.90
C GLU A 163 31.07 14.32 -21.34
N GLY A 164 30.80 15.24 -20.39
CA GLY A 164 30.53 16.66 -20.70
C GLY A 164 29.12 16.99 -21.22
N SER A 165 28.16 16.05 -21.24
CA SER A 165 26.84 16.26 -21.85
C SER A 165 25.74 16.62 -20.86
N GLU A 166 24.81 17.43 -21.35
CA GLU A 166 23.44 17.66 -20.88
C GLU A 166 22.72 16.41 -20.33
N LYS A 167 21.72 16.59 -19.43
CA LYS A 167 20.95 15.47 -18.84
C LYS A 167 20.40 14.55 -19.95
N TRP A 168 20.36 13.22 -19.76
CA TRP A 168 19.94 12.22 -20.78
C TRP A 168 18.59 12.51 -21.47
N ASN A 169 17.74 13.28 -20.80
CA ASN A 169 16.42 13.73 -21.26
C ASN A 169 16.45 15.06 -22.05
N SER A 170 17.64 15.58 -22.34
CA SER A 170 17.90 16.81 -23.08
C SER A 170 17.93 16.54 -24.60
N PRO A 171 17.45 17.49 -25.43
CA PRO A 171 17.58 17.43 -26.89
C PRO A 171 19.03 17.51 -27.38
N LEU A 172 19.98 17.91 -26.54
CA LEU A 172 21.39 18.12 -26.89
C LEU A 172 22.26 16.85 -26.79
N VAL A 173 21.69 15.72 -26.37
CA VAL A 173 22.42 14.45 -26.21
C VAL A 173 22.58 13.73 -27.55
N GLU A 174 23.81 13.29 -27.86
CA GLU A 174 24.15 12.48 -29.03
C GLU A 174 23.64 11.03 -28.88
N GLU A 175 22.48 10.76 -29.47
CA GLU A 175 21.72 9.51 -29.28
C GLU A 175 22.29 8.27 -29.96
N GLN A 176 23.27 8.45 -30.85
CA GLN A 176 23.83 7.39 -31.69
C GLN A 176 24.60 6.34 -30.89
N LEU A 177 24.99 6.68 -29.66
CA LEU A 177 25.70 5.81 -28.74
C LEU A 177 24.78 4.80 -28.01
N TRP A 178 23.46 4.99 -28.04
CA TRP A 178 22.53 4.11 -27.34
C TRP A 178 22.03 2.97 -28.25
N PRO A 179 21.95 1.73 -27.74
CA PRO A 179 21.37 0.64 -28.52
C PRO A 179 19.87 0.86 -28.75
N ASN A 180 19.38 0.20 -29.79
CA ASN A 180 17.94 0.12 -30.05
C ASN A 180 17.28 -0.80 -29.01
N ALA A 181 16.05 -0.46 -28.62
CA ALA A 181 15.23 -1.32 -27.81
C ALA A 181 14.85 -2.60 -28.59
N GLN A 182 14.67 -3.69 -27.86
CA GLN A 182 14.16 -4.93 -28.43
C GLN A 182 12.70 -5.14 -28.02
N LEU A 183 11.99 -5.98 -28.77
CA LEU A 183 10.65 -6.40 -28.38
C LEU A 183 10.72 -7.25 -27.12
N ALA A 184 9.88 -6.95 -26.14
CA ALA A 184 9.89 -7.66 -24.87
C ALA A 184 9.43 -9.11 -25.02
N ARG A 185 10.11 -10.03 -24.32
CA ARG A 185 9.64 -11.42 -24.22
C ARG A 185 8.49 -11.50 -23.24
N ILE A 186 7.32 -11.89 -23.74
CA ILE A 186 6.08 -11.95 -22.98
C ILE A 186 5.54 -13.37 -23.01
N ASP A 187 5.79 -14.11 -21.93
CA ASP A 187 5.39 -15.52 -21.82
C ASP A 187 3.92 -15.71 -21.40
N GLN A 188 3.26 -14.65 -20.90
CA GLN A 188 1.89 -14.68 -20.40
C GLN A 188 1.09 -13.44 -20.80
N PRO A 189 -0.25 -13.53 -20.93
CA PRO A 189 -1.10 -12.37 -21.19
C PRO A 189 -0.84 -11.27 -20.14
N ILE A 190 -0.44 -10.08 -20.60
CA ILE A 190 -0.13 -8.96 -19.73
C ILE A 190 -1.42 -8.22 -19.41
N HIS A 191 -1.76 -8.16 -18.12
CA HIS A 191 -2.78 -7.25 -17.64
C HIS A 191 -2.19 -5.85 -17.45
N ILE A 192 -2.84 -4.86 -18.05
CA ILE A 192 -2.53 -3.43 -17.93
C ILE A 192 -3.55 -2.82 -16.99
N ASN A 193 -3.10 -1.99 -16.03
CA ASN A 193 -3.99 -1.38 -15.07
C ASN A 193 -5.04 -0.50 -15.75
N TRP A 194 -6.22 -0.49 -15.13
CA TRP A 194 -7.33 0.37 -15.52
C TRP A 194 -7.03 1.84 -15.20
N VAL A 195 -7.54 2.75 -16.03
CA VAL A 195 -7.38 4.21 -15.85
C VAL A 195 -8.73 4.86 -15.58
N ASP A 196 -8.75 5.91 -14.77
CA ASP A 196 -9.99 6.61 -14.39
C ASP A 196 -10.46 7.63 -15.45
N LEU A 197 -9.58 8.04 -16.37
CA LEU A 197 -9.89 9.00 -17.42
C LEU A 197 -10.22 8.28 -18.73
N ASN A 198 -11.37 8.58 -19.33
CA ASN A 198 -11.67 8.09 -20.67
C ASN A 198 -10.62 8.64 -21.67
N PRO A 199 -9.91 7.79 -22.44
CA PRO A 199 -8.86 8.25 -23.36
C PRO A 199 -9.37 9.24 -24.43
N LEU A 200 -10.66 9.21 -24.79
CA LEU A 200 -11.27 10.13 -25.75
C LEU A 200 -11.22 11.60 -25.30
N VAL A 201 -11.11 11.87 -23.99
CA VAL A 201 -10.96 13.24 -23.46
C VAL A 201 -9.74 13.95 -24.07
N LEU A 202 -8.63 13.22 -24.25
CA LEU A 202 -7.38 13.75 -24.80
C LEU A 202 -7.24 13.45 -26.30
N GLN A 203 -7.83 12.35 -26.79
CA GLN A 203 -7.73 11.93 -28.19
C GLN A 203 -8.62 12.74 -29.13
N LEU A 204 -9.76 13.25 -28.67
CA LEU A 204 -10.62 14.11 -29.49
C LEU A 204 -10.08 15.54 -29.54
N PRO A 205 -10.08 16.18 -30.72
CA PRO A 205 -9.69 17.57 -30.83
C PRO A 205 -10.70 18.45 -30.05
N PRO A 206 -10.24 19.50 -29.35
CA PRO A 206 -11.17 20.46 -28.76
C PRO A 206 -11.86 21.28 -29.86
N THR A 207 -13.19 21.34 -29.85
CA THR A 207 -13.99 21.96 -30.93
C THR A 207 -14.96 23.05 -30.44
N GLY A 208 -14.60 23.81 -29.39
CA GLY A 208 -15.46 24.86 -28.81
C GLY A 208 -14.93 26.28 -28.96
N SER A 209 -15.85 27.25 -28.99
CA SER A 209 -15.58 28.68 -28.91
C SER A 209 -15.83 29.20 -27.49
N TRP A 210 -15.00 30.14 -27.04
CA TRP A 210 -15.29 30.98 -25.89
C TRP A 210 -16.52 31.82 -26.21
N ILE A 211 -17.55 31.74 -25.37
CA ILE A 211 -18.78 32.52 -25.50
C ILE A 211 -18.89 33.53 -24.38
N MET A 212 -19.48 34.69 -24.66
CA MET A 212 -19.71 35.78 -23.70
C MET A 212 -21.13 36.35 -23.82
N THR A 213 -21.53 37.17 -22.85
CA THR A 213 -22.79 37.92 -22.94
C THR A 213 -22.68 39.04 -23.99
N PRO A 214 -23.76 39.39 -24.71
CA PRO A 214 -23.73 40.45 -25.73
C PRO A 214 -23.23 41.81 -25.20
N ASP A 215 -23.58 42.15 -23.95
CA ASP A 215 -23.18 43.39 -23.30
C ASP A 215 -21.82 43.31 -22.57
N ALA A 216 -21.09 42.19 -22.71
CA ALA A 216 -19.80 41.94 -22.05
C ALA A 216 -19.84 42.11 -20.52
N GLY A 217 -20.97 41.78 -19.90
CA GLY A 217 -21.22 41.88 -18.46
C GLY A 217 -20.29 40.99 -17.62
N ARG A 218 -20.09 41.36 -16.35
CA ARG A 218 -19.21 40.63 -15.40
C ARG A 218 -19.82 39.37 -14.80
N ALA A 219 -21.11 39.15 -15.00
CA ALA A 219 -21.79 37.93 -14.63
C ALA A 219 -22.70 37.51 -15.79
N GLY A 220 -22.75 36.21 -16.07
CA GLY A 220 -23.57 35.67 -17.15
C GLY A 220 -24.05 34.27 -16.83
N VAL A 221 -25.27 33.95 -17.26
CA VAL A 221 -25.84 32.61 -17.18
C VAL A 221 -25.96 32.06 -18.59
N PHE A 222 -25.12 31.10 -18.92
CA PHE A 222 -25.08 30.42 -20.21
C PHE A 222 -25.88 29.12 -20.13
N SER A 223 -26.67 28.82 -21.14
CA SER A 223 -27.47 27.60 -21.21
C SER A 223 -27.39 26.94 -22.57
N GLY A 224 -27.15 25.63 -22.57
CA GLY A 224 -27.02 24.78 -23.74
C GLY A 224 -27.84 23.52 -23.55
N ILE A 225 -28.21 22.89 -24.66
CA ILE A 225 -29.05 21.70 -24.69
C ILE A 225 -28.22 20.53 -25.23
N LEU A 226 -28.30 19.39 -24.55
CA LEU A 226 -27.70 18.14 -24.97
C LEU A 226 -28.78 17.04 -25.06
N ASP A 227 -28.94 16.46 -26.24
CA ASP A 227 -29.84 15.32 -26.44
C ASP A 227 -29.11 13.99 -26.22
N ALA A 228 -29.60 13.19 -25.28
CA ALA A 228 -29.09 11.86 -25.01
C ALA A 228 -30.11 10.78 -25.39
N ARG A 229 -29.66 9.71 -26.03
CA ARG A 229 -30.49 8.58 -26.49
C ARG A 229 -30.86 7.62 -25.36
N ARG A 230 -30.09 7.62 -24.26
CA ARG A 230 -30.24 6.68 -23.13
C ARG A 230 -30.08 7.41 -21.80
N LEU A 231 -30.72 6.86 -20.76
CA LEU A 231 -30.51 7.29 -19.38
C LEU A 231 -29.09 6.91 -18.95
N HIS A 232 -28.39 7.84 -18.29
CA HIS A 232 -26.97 7.71 -17.91
C HIS A 232 -26.05 7.40 -19.10
N GLN A 233 -26.34 7.98 -20.27
CA GLN A 233 -25.45 7.86 -21.42
C GLN A 233 -24.10 8.49 -21.09
N GLU A 234 -23.03 7.76 -21.35
CA GLU A 234 -21.68 8.19 -21.03
C GLU A 234 -21.39 9.54 -21.70
N THR A 235 -21.12 10.54 -20.87
CA THR A 235 -20.99 11.94 -21.30
C THR A 235 -19.91 12.62 -20.47
N TRP A 236 -18.90 13.10 -21.17
CA TRP A 236 -17.80 13.86 -20.59
C TRP A 236 -17.88 15.30 -21.05
N ILE A 237 -17.63 16.23 -20.13
CA ILE A 237 -17.56 17.66 -20.42
C ILE A 237 -16.27 18.23 -19.88
N GLN A 238 -15.65 19.10 -20.68
CA GLN A 238 -14.47 19.87 -20.33
C GLN A 238 -14.88 21.33 -20.33
N VAL A 239 -14.62 22.05 -19.23
CA VAL A 239 -15.09 23.44 -19.05
C VAL A 239 -13.98 24.36 -18.58
N ALA A 240 -14.03 25.61 -19.04
CA ALA A 240 -13.21 26.70 -18.56
C ALA A 240 -14.05 27.97 -18.47
N SER A 241 -13.65 28.89 -17.59
CA SER A 241 -14.31 30.18 -17.49
C SER A 241 -13.32 31.29 -17.13
N SER A 242 -13.72 32.53 -17.41
CA SER A 242 -12.99 33.75 -17.05
C SER A 242 -13.01 34.10 -15.55
N GLY A 243 -13.76 33.36 -14.73
CA GLY A 243 -13.95 33.62 -13.30
C GLY A 243 -14.50 32.41 -12.52
N ASP A 244 -15.35 32.68 -11.54
CA ASP A 244 -16.02 31.66 -10.74
C ASP A 244 -17.10 30.97 -11.59
N LEU A 245 -17.13 29.63 -11.58
CA LEU A 245 -18.04 28.81 -12.38
C LEU A 245 -18.91 27.92 -11.49
N ASP A 246 -20.22 28.13 -11.55
CA ASP A 246 -21.22 27.15 -11.10
C ASP A 246 -21.76 26.42 -12.34
N LEU A 247 -21.35 25.17 -12.56
CA LEU A 247 -21.86 24.33 -13.65
C LEU A 247 -23.01 23.46 -13.13
N LEU A 248 -24.17 23.53 -13.78
CA LEU A 248 -25.34 22.72 -13.46
C LEU A 248 -25.72 21.83 -14.64
N VAL A 249 -26.02 20.57 -14.35
CA VAL A 249 -26.60 19.64 -15.33
C VAL A 249 -27.95 19.19 -14.80
N ASN A 250 -29.01 19.49 -15.56
CA ASN A 250 -30.40 19.22 -15.16
C ASN A 250 -30.74 19.73 -13.75
N GLY A 251 -30.21 20.90 -13.38
CA GLY A 251 -30.40 21.54 -12.07
C GLY A 251 -29.49 21.04 -10.94
N ASN A 252 -28.58 20.09 -11.20
CA ASN A 252 -27.64 19.59 -10.20
C ASN A 252 -26.29 20.30 -10.36
N LEU A 253 -25.77 20.91 -9.29
CA LEU A 253 -24.46 21.55 -9.27
C LEU A 253 -23.33 20.51 -9.36
N ILE A 254 -22.44 20.68 -10.33
CA ILE A 254 -21.33 19.79 -10.69
C ILE A 254 -19.99 20.32 -10.14
N THR A 255 -19.82 21.65 -10.07
CA THR A 255 -18.58 22.25 -9.57
C THR A 255 -18.53 22.27 -8.05
N THR A 256 -17.39 21.87 -7.47
CA THR A 256 -17.13 21.96 -6.01
C THR A 256 -16.59 23.34 -5.66
N ARG A 257 -17.21 24.03 -4.68
CA ARG A 257 -16.78 25.37 -4.20
C ARG A 257 -15.33 25.46 -3.70
N GLU A 258 -14.64 24.34 -3.45
CA GLU A 258 -13.25 24.32 -2.97
C GLU A 258 -12.20 24.78 -4.00
N VAL A 259 -12.55 25.01 -5.26
CA VAL A 259 -11.53 25.18 -6.33
C VAL A 259 -10.98 26.60 -6.47
N LEU A 260 -11.40 27.58 -5.66
CA LEU A 260 -10.93 28.98 -5.78
C LEU A 260 -10.26 29.57 -4.53
N SER A 261 -10.02 28.80 -3.46
CA SER A 261 -9.34 29.30 -2.24
C SER A 261 -7.82 29.10 -2.19
N SER A 262 -7.14 28.84 -3.31
CA SER A 262 -5.66 28.94 -3.30
C SER A 262 -5.15 30.39 -3.13
N SER A 263 -6.05 31.38 -3.13
CA SER A 263 -5.79 32.75 -2.69
C SER A 263 -6.54 33.10 -1.39
N SER A 264 -6.35 32.33 -0.33
CA SER A 264 -6.24 32.86 1.04
C SER A 264 -5.91 31.71 2.00
N LYS A 265 -4.70 31.73 2.57
CA LYS A 265 -4.55 31.14 3.91
C LYS A 265 -5.50 31.93 4.81
N ARG A 266 -6.64 31.35 5.19
CA ARG A 266 -7.26 31.75 6.45
C ARG A 266 -6.17 31.64 7.52
N PRO A 267 -5.90 32.68 8.31
CA PRO A 267 -5.23 32.47 9.58
C PRO A 267 -6.05 31.43 10.35
N ALA A 268 -5.39 30.47 10.97
CA ALA A 268 -6.05 29.49 11.83
C ALA A 268 -6.99 30.21 12.81
N PRO A 269 -8.15 29.62 13.18
CA PRO A 269 -8.85 30.10 14.36
C PRO A 269 -7.87 29.98 15.52
N ILE A 270 -7.49 31.11 16.10
CA ILE A 270 -6.77 31.13 17.37
C ILE A 270 -7.74 30.47 18.35
N ALA A 271 -7.42 29.24 18.74
CA ALA A 271 -8.01 28.63 19.91
C ALA A 271 -7.63 29.52 21.10
N SER A 272 -8.66 29.99 21.79
CA SER A 272 -8.57 30.48 23.16
C SER A 272 -7.87 29.43 24.03
N ASP A 273 -7.08 29.91 24.99
CA ASP A 273 -6.45 29.20 26.10
C ASP A 273 -4.97 28.83 25.88
N ASP A 274 -4.11 29.83 26.05
CA ASP A 274 -3.01 29.77 27.02
C ASP A 274 -2.27 31.13 27.09
N ILE A 275 -2.80 32.05 27.89
CA ILE A 275 -2.00 33.05 28.61
C ILE A 275 -2.58 33.13 30.03
N THR A 276 -2.22 32.14 30.86
CA THR A 276 -2.26 32.31 32.31
C THR A 276 -0.87 32.72 32.77
N GLY A 277 -0.79 33.86 33.44
CA GLY A 277 0.42 34.30 34.15
C GLY A 277 1.10 35.51 33.53
N LEU A 278 0.59 36.70 33.85
CA LEU A 278 1.39 37.86 34.27
C LEU A 278 0.43 38.94 34.81
N ASP A 279 0.29 38.97 36.14
CA ASP A 279 -0.19 40.13 36.87
C ASP A 279 0.75 41.33 36.63
N VAL A 280 0.17 42.53 36.50
CA VAL A 280 0.54 43.79 37.21
C VAL A 280 -0.01 45.02 36.45
N LEU A 281 -1.02 45.64 37.09
CA LEU A 281 -1.36 47.07 37.21
C LEU A 281 -1.04 48.05 36.07
N SER A 282 -2.09 48.64 35.47
CA SER A 282 -2.13 50.06 35.08
C SER A 282 -3.52 50.46 34.54
N SER A 283 -4.19 51.39 35.22
CA SER A 283 -5.49 51.98 34.86
C SER A 283 -5.31 53.38 34.24
N ASP A 284 -4.90 53.47 32.97
CA ASP A 284 -4.90 54.74 32.21
C ASP A 284 -5.55 54.54 30.81
N PRO A 285 -6.65 55.27 30.47
CA PRO A 285 -7.35 55.14 29.19
C PRO A 285 -6.55 55.61 27.96
N ARG A 286 -5.34 56.15 28.14
CA ARG A 286 -4.57 56.81 27.07
C ARG A 286 -3.61 55.92 26.26
N TYR A 287 -3.66 54.60 26.44
CA TYR A 287 -2.81 53.66 25.67
C TYR A 287 -3.44 53.17 24.35
N TRP A 288 -4.70 53.53 24.05
CA TRP A 288 -5.43 53.05 22.86
C TRP A 288 -5.32 53.92 21.61
N SER A 289 -4.61 55.06 21.66
CA SER A 289 -4.54 56.00 20.54
C SER A 289 -3.32 55.86 19.62
N ASN A 290 -2.34 55.00 19.95
CA ASN A 290 -1.07 54.89 19.21
C ASN A 290 -0.80 53.53 18.54
N LEU A 291 -1.82 52.69 18.35
CA LEU A 291 -1.72 51.41 17.64
C LEU A 291 -2.58 51.36 16.37
N VAL A 292 -2.62 52.49 15.64
CA VAL A 292 -3.04 52.52 14.24
C VAL A 292 -1.78 52.48 13.37
N PRO A 293 -1.41 51.33 12.78
CA PRO A 293 -0.59 51.38 11.59
C PRO A 293 -1.43 52.09 10.54
N ARG A 294 -0.97 53.26 10.09
CA ARG A 294 -1.35 53.81 8.79
C ARG A 294 -1.01 52.73 7.76
N LEU A 295 -2.00 51.92 7.40
CA LEU A 295 -2.00 51.22 6.12
C LEU A 295 -1.96 52.32 5.07
N LYS A 296 -0.76 52.63 4.59
CA LYS A 296 -0.60 53.08 3.20
C LYS A 296 -1.42 52.12 2.34
N PRO A 297 -2.06 52.56 1.25
CA PRO A 297 -2.52 51.62 0.24
C PRO A 297 -1.27 50.88 -0.25
N THR A 298 -0.99 49.73 0.35
CA THR A 298 -0.18 48.71 -0.28
C THR A 298 -0.90 48.46 -1.59
N GLU A 299 -0.25 48.86 -2.68
CA GLU A 299 -0.44 48.22 -3.97
C GLU A 299 -0.72 46.76 -3.67
N GLU A 300 -1.96 46.32 -3.93
CA GLU A 300 -2.26 44.91 -3.97
C GLU A 300 -1.20 44.35 -4.90
N ASN A 301 -0.26 43.59 -4.34
CA ASN A 301 0.53 42.64 -5.09
C ASN A 301 -0.51 41.81 -5.84
N ALA A 302 -0.74 42.18 -7.09
CA ALA A 302 -1.61 41.48 -8.01
C ALA A 302 -0.97 40.10 -8.17
N ALA A 303 -1.34 39.18 -7.29
CA ALA A 303 -1.10 37.77 -7.51
C ALA A 303 -1.63 37.50 -8.91
N SER A 304 -0.74 37.10 -9.82
CA SER A 304 -1.13 36.73 -11.17
C SER A 304 -2.32 35.76 -11.05
N PRO A 305 -3.44 36.01 -11.76
CA PRO A 305 -4.54 35.06 -11.74
C PRO A 305 -3.99 33.67 -12.09
N ALA A 306 -4.37 32.65 -11.32
CA ALA A 306 -3.98 31.29 -11.63
C ALA A 306 -4.34 31.00 -13.10
N PRO A 307 -3.44 30.34 -13.87
CA PRO A 307 -3.71 30.10 -15.29
C PRO A 307 -5.01 29.32 -15.44
N THR A 308 -5.89 29.80 -16.32
CA THR A 308 -7.14 29.11 -16.65
C THR A 308 -6.83 27.69 -17.12
N VAL A 309 -7.54 26.71 -16.56
CA VAL A 309 -7.40 25.29 -16.91
C VAL A 309 -8.72 24.74 -17.41
N LEU A 310 -8.65 23.72 -18.26
CA LEU A 310 -9.82 23.04 -18.77
C LEU A 310 -10.17 21.88 -17.82
N GLN A 311 -11.17 22.08 -16.99
CA GLN A 311 -11.60 21.12 -15.98
C GLN A 311 -12.45 20.02 -16.61
N VAL A 312 -12.10 18.77 -16.36
CA VAL A 312 -12.77 17.61 -16.98
C VAL A 312 -13.69 16.93 -15.96
N PHE A 313 -14.96 16.77 -16.34
CA PHE A 313 -15.99 16.12 -15.52
C PHE A 313 -16.65 14.96 -16.29
N ASP A 314 -16.81 13.83 -15.61
CA ASP A 314 -17.78 12.80 -16.00
C ASP A 314 -19.16 13.22 -15.48
N ILE A 315 -20.06 13.57 -16.39
CA ILE A 315 -21.43 14.01 -16.05
C ILE A 315 -22.48 12.92 -16.30
N SER A 316 -22.05 11.69 -16.59
CA SER A 316 -22.93 10.58 -17.00
C SER A 316 -24.06 10.31 -16.00
N SER A 317 -23.80 10.44 -14.69
CA SER A 317 -24.82 10.21 -13.65
C SER A 317 -26.01 11.18 -13.71
N TRP A 318 -25.84 12.38 -14.28
CA TRP A 318 -26.91 13.39 -14.37
C TRP A 318 -27.65 13.40 -15.71
N ILE A 319 -27.18 12.64 -16.71
CA ILE A 319 -27.79 12.59 -18.04
C ILE A 319 -29.07 11.74 -18.03
N LYS A 320 -30.16 12.36 -18.49
CA LYS A 320 -31.49 11.78 -18.72
C LYS A 320 -31.64 11.41 -20.19
N LYS A 321 -32.53 10.46 -20.47
CA LYS A 321 -32.96 10.17 -21.85
C LYS A 321 -33.76 11.36 -22.39
N GLY A 322 -33.43 11.80 -23.60
CA GLY A 322 -34.00 12.98 -24.25
C GLY A 322 -33.17 14.23 -23.97
N ARG A 323 -33.87 15.35 -23.84
CA ARG A 323 -33.28 16.68 -23.65
C ARG A 323 -32.65 16.85 -22.27
N ASN A 324 -31.42 17.35 -22.21
CA ASN A 324 -30.71 17.71 -20.99
C ASN A 324 -30.26 19.16 -21.06
N ASP A 325 -30.46 19.91 -19.98
CA ASP A 325 -30.05 21.31 -19.89
C ASP A 325 -28.70 21.40 -19.15
N ILE A 326 -27.73 22.06 -19.79
CA ILE A 326 -26.43 22.41 -19.20
C ILE A 326 -26.45 23.91 -18.97
N VAL A 327 -26.29 24.33 -17.71
CA VAL A 327 -26.30 25.74 -17.33
C VAL A 327 -24.97 26.08 -16.66
N ALA A 328 -24.29 27.11 -17.14
CA ALA A 328 -23.07 27.63 -16.55
C ALA A 328 -23.31 29.05 -16.06
N ILE A 329 -23.13 29.27 -14.75
CA ILE A 329 -23.19 30.60 -14.14
C ILE A 329 -21.75 31.04 -13.92
N VAL A 330 -21.34 32.07 -14.64
CA VAL A 330 -19.98 32.64 -14.56
C VAL A 330 -20.03 33.99 -13.87
N ARG A 331 -19.13 34.19 -12.90
CA ARG A 331 -18.95 35.48 -12.22
C ARG A 331 -17.48 35.86 -12.28
N SER A 332 -17.15 36.95 -12.96
CA SER A 332 -15.78 37.44 -13.12
C SER A 332 -15.60 38.81 -12.48
N ALA A 333 -14.52 38.98 -11.72
CA ALA A 333 -14.22 40.25 -11.07
C ALA A 333 -13.59 41.28 -12.03
N ARG A 334 -12.86 40.81 -13.05
CA ARG A 334 -11.94 41.65 -13.86
C ARG A 334 -12.21 41.62 -15.36
N GLN A 335 -12.81 40.55 -15.89
CA GLN A 335 -13.06 40.36 -17.32
C GLN A 335 -14.57 40.18 -17.57
N PRO A 336 -15.04 40.34 -18.82
CA PRO A 336 -16.37 39.89 -19.20
C PRO A 336 -16.56 38.41 -18.81
N ALA A 337 -17.75 38.05 -18.36
CA ALA A 337 -18.09 36.67 -18.06
C ALA A 337 -18.02 35.86 -19.36
N SER A 338 -16.94 35.12 -19.54
CA SER A 338 -16.74 34.19 -20.64
C SER A 338 -16.72 32.75 -20.17
N PHE A 339 -17.32 31.87 -20.97
CA PHE A 339 -17.44 30.43 -20.73
C PHE A 339 -16.97 29.65 -21.95
N LEU A 340 -16.31 28.53 -21.73
CA LEU A 340 -15.94 27.57 -22.75
C LEU A 340 -16.36 26.19 -22.26
N ALA A 341 -17.06 25.43 -23.09
CA ALA A 341 -17.24 24.00 -22.89
C ALA A 341 -17.01 23.23 -24.17
N ASN A 342 -16.42 22.05 -24.03
CA ASN A 342 -16.38 21.03 -25.07
C ASN A 342 -16.52 19.66 -24.44
N GLY A 343 -17.26 18.78 -25.07
CA GLY A 343 -17.55 17.47 -24.53
C GLY A 343 -17.96 16.49 -25.61
N PHE A 344 -18.22 15.26 -25.19
CA PHE A 344 -18.75 14.24 -26.08
C PHE A 344 -19.70 13.32 -25.33
N THR A 345 -20.64 12.74 -26.07
CA THR A 345 -21.51 11.65 -25.61
C THR A 345 -21.31 10.42 -26.48
N LEU A 346 -21.34 9.22 -25.90
CA LEU A 346 -21.14 7.97 -26.67
C LEU A 346 -22.47 7.40 -27.16
N ARG A 347 -22.72 7.41 -28.48
CA ARG A 347 -23.99 6.93 -29.10
C ARG A 347 -24.12 5.40 -29.08
N GLN A 348 -23.01 4.69 -29.31
CA GLN A 348 -22.81 3.24 -29.19
C GLN A 348 -21.40 3.01 -28.60
N LYS A 349 -21.00 1.76 -28.27
CA LYS A 349 -19.64 1.49 -27.77
C LYS A 349 -18.61 2.10 -28.75
N ASN A 350 -17.99 3.20 -28.33
CA ASN A 350 -16.91 3.95 -28.98
C ASN A 350 -17.25 4.90 -30.15
N VAL A 351 -18.51 5.29 -30.39
CA VAL A 351 -18.82 6.36 -31.37
C VAL A 351 -19.14 7.67 -30.61
N PRO A 352 -18.18 8.61 -30.50
CA PRO A 352 -18.40 9.89 -29.85
C PRO A 352 -19.23 10.83 -30.72
N ASP A 353 -20.10 11.57 -30.07
CA ASP A 353 -20.88 12.68 -30.61
C ASP A 353 -20.50 13.92 -29.82
N SER A 354 -19.72 14.80 -30.43
CA SER A 354 -19.14 15.97 -29.78
C SER A 354 -20.18 17.09 -29.66
N PHE A 355 -20.13 17.81 -28.54
CA PHE A 355 -20.85 19.06 -28.35
C PHE A 355 -19.88 20.11 -27.81
N ALA A 356 -20.14 21.38 -28.09
CA ALA A 356 -19.29 22.46 -27.61
C ALA A 356 -20.09 23.77 -27.47
N THR A 357 -19.46 24.77 -26.87
CA THR A 357 -19.98 26.14 -26.86
C THR A 357 -19.77 26.82 -28.20
N ASP A 358 -20.82 27.44 -28.71
CA ASP A 358 -20.92 28.18 -29.97
C ASP A 358 -22.02 29.26 -29.83
N SER A 359 -22.32 29.97 -30.92
CA SER A 359 -23.36 31.00 -30.94
C SER A 359 -24.81 30.50 -30.72
N GLU A 360 -25.06 29.19 -30.74
CA GLU A 360 -26.41 28.62 -30.49
C GLU A 360 -26.72 28.52 -28.98
N TRP A 361 -25.72 28.69 -28.12
CA TRP A 361 -25.94 28.78 -26.67
C TRP A 361 -26.72 30.04 -26.32
N ARG A 362 -27.59 29.93 -25.31
CA ARG A 362 -28.43 31.04 -24.86
C ARG A 362 -27.88 31.68 -23.60
N VAL A 363 -27.94 33.00 -23.53
CA VAL A 363 -27.54 33.80 -22.38
C VAL A 363 -28.78 34.38 -21.70
N LEU A 364 -28.84 34.24 -20.38
CA LEU A 364 -29.82 34.88 -19.50
C LEU A 364 -29.13 36.04 -18.78
N GLU A 365 -29.61 37.25 -19.05
CA GLU A 365 -29.09 38.46 -18.41
C GLU A 365 -30.08 38.97 -17.35
N PRO A 366 -29.65 39.15 -16.08
CA PRO A 366 -30.48 39.78 -15.07
C PRO A 366 -30.52 41.29 -15.33
N GLN A 367 -31.67 41.82 -15.78
CA GLN A 367 -31.86 43.27 -15.83
C GLN A 367 -32.15 43.82 -14.42
N PRO A 368 -31.43 44.84 -13.95
CA PRO A 368 -31.77 45.52 -12.70
C PRO A 368 -33.12 46.24 -12.88
N GLY A 369 -34.17 45.78 -12.18
CA GLY A 369 -35.46 46.45 -12.09
C GLY A 369 -36.57 45.97 -13.04
N ALA A 370 -36.35 44.94 -13.85
CA ALA A 370 -37.38 44.34 -14.71
C ALA A 370 -37.79 42.93 -14.22
N ALA A 371 -39.08 42.59 -14.32
CA ALA A 371 -39.62 41.30 -13.88
C ALA A 371 -39.32 40.12 -14.84
N THR A 372 -38.81 40.39 -16.04
CA THR A 372 -38.54 39.38 -17.08
C THR A 372 -37.12 39.52 -17.63
N SER A 373 -36.32 38.46 -17.49
CA SER A 373 -34.98 38.36 -18.09
C SER A 373 -35.07 38.21 -19.61
N ARG A 374 -34.21 38.91 -20.36
CA ARG A 374 -34.08 38.74 -21.81
C ARG A 374 -33.22 37.51 -22.09
N VAL A 375 -33.70 36.64 -23.00
CA VAL A 375 -32.95 35.48 -23.49
C VAL A 375 -32.39 35.85 -24.87
N GLU A 376 -31.07 35.89 -24.98
CA GLU A 376 -30.37 36.18 -26.24
C GLU A 376 -29.40 35.06 -26.60
N ASN A 377 -28.92 35.03 -27.84
CA ASN A 377 -27.87 34.11 -28.25
C ASN A 377 -26.51 34.61 -27.74
N ALA A 378 -25.62 33.68 -27.40
CA ALA A 378 -24.28 33.99 -26.94
C ALA A 378 -23.41 34.53 -28.09
N VAL A 379 -22.48 35.41 -27.76
CA VAL A 379 -21.51 35.95 -28.73
C VAL A 379 -20.21 35.16 -28.62
N GLU A 380 -19.71 34.65 -29.75
CA GLU A 380 -18.41 33.99 -29.81
C GLU A 380 -17.27 35.02 -29.71
N ALA A 381 -16.44 34.85 -28.69
CA ALA A 381 -15.29 35.69 -28.39
C ALA A 381 -14.04 35.28 -29.18
N SER A 382 -13.75 33.99 -29.19
CA SER A 382 -12.53 33.39 -29.75
C SER A 382 -12.64 31.86 -29.75
N ARG A 383 -11.87 31.15 -30.58
CA ARG A 383 -11.83 29.67 -30.55
C ARG A 383 -10.93 29.15 -29.44
N ASN A 384 -11.17 27.93 -28.97
CA ASN A 384 -10.26 27.28 -28.01
C ASN A 384 -8.86 27.14 -28.62
N GLY A 385 -7.83 27.59 -27.88
CA GLY A 385 -6.44 27.60 -28.35
C GLY A 385 -5.99 28.93 -28.94
N GLU A 386 -6.89 29.85 -29.24
CA GLU A 386 -6.59 31.18 -29.78
C GLU A 386 -6.54 32.26 -28.69
N ALA A 387 -5.98 33.42 -29.02
CA ALA A 387 -5.95 34.57 -28.10
C ALA A 387 -7.37 35.03 -27.73
N PRO A 388 -7.62 35.52 -26.50
CA PRO A 388 -6.65 35.86 -25.45
C PRO A 388 -6.26 34.71 -24.51
N TRP A 389 -6.95 33.57 -24.52
CA TRP A 389 -6.72 32.49 -23.53
C TRP A 389 -5.66 31.46 -23.95
N GLY A 390 -5.48 31.26 -25.26
CA GLY A 390 -4.55 30.28 -25.80
C GLY A 390 -4.91 28.84 -25.44
N TYR A 391 -3.91 27.96 -25.40
CA TYR A 391 -4.10 26.56 -25.06
C TYR A 391 -4.31 26.35 -23.54
N LEU A 392 -5.41 25.71 -23.16
CA LEU A 392 -5.73 25.39 -21.76
C LEU A 392 -5.31 23.94 -21.41
N PRO A 393 -4.55 23.72 -20.34
CA PRO A 393 -4.18 22.38 -19.94
C PRO A 393 -5.40 21.67 -19.35
N GLN A 394 -5.59 20.42 -19.74
CA GLN A 394 -6.68 19.59 -19.23
C GLN A 394 -6.34 19.10 -17.82
N LYS A 395 -7.29 19.27 -16.90
CA LYS A 395 -7.14 18.81 -15.52
C LYS A 395 -8.36 17.99 -15.13
N PRO A 396 -8.21 16.68 -14.83
CA PRO A 396 -9.28 15.89 -14.25
C PRO A 396 -9.79 16.53 -12.96
N SER A 397 -11.09 16.76 -12.88
CA SER A 397 -11.72 17.22 -11.65
C SER A 397 -11.82 16.07 -10.66
N ARG A 398 -11.79 16.38 -9.35
CA ARG A 398 -12.06 15.36 -8.33
C ARG A 398 -13.47 14.79 -8.53
N PRO A 399 -13.70 13.50 -8.20
CA PRO A 399 -15.04 12.95 -8.14
C PRO A 399 -15.93 13.88 -7.30
N ILE A 400 -17.14 14.13 -7.78
CA ILE A 400 -18.07 15.04 -7.13
C ILE A 400 -18.54 14.35 -5.85
N GLU A 401 -17.89 14.66 -4.72
CA GLU A 401 -18.45 14.39 -3.41
C GLU A 401 -19.66 15.31 -3.27
N GLY A 402 -20.84 14.78 -3.58
CA GLY A 402 -22.07 15.47 -3.27
C GLY A 402 -22.12 15.68 -1.77
N SER A 403 -21.75 16.84 -1.26
CA SER A 403 -21.89 17.21 0.15
C SER A 403 -23.34 17.61 0.48
N ASP A 404 -24.30 17.05 -0.23
CA ASP A 404 -25.72 17.35 -0.11
C ASP A 404 -26.38 16.30 0.79
N PHE A 405 -27.38 16.68 1.59
CA PHE A 405 -28.09 15.75 2.47
C PHE A 405 -28.60 14.49 1.73
N ASN A 406 -28.95 14.66 0.45
CA ASN A 406 -29.34 13.59 -0.47
C ASN A 406 -28.26 12.52 -0.72
N SER A 407 -26.97 12.86 -0.64
CA SER A 407 -25.87 11.92 -0.88
C SER A 407 -25.68 10.91 0.25
N VAL A 408 -26.17 11.24 1.45
CA VAL A 408 -26.18 10.33 2.61
C VAL A 408 -27.53 9.63 2.72
N VAL A 409 -28.63 10.39 2.58
CA VAL A 409 -29.99 9.86 2.78
C VAL A 409 -30.38 8.84 1.72
N LYS A 410 -30.08 9.07 0.43
CA LYS A 410 -30.47 8.11 -0.62
C LYS A 410 -29.75 6.76 -0.45
N PRO A 411 -28.41 6.71 -0.22
CA PRO A 411 -27.74 5.45 0.11
C PRO A 411 -28.27 4.78 1.38
N ALA A 412 -28.47 5.55 2.46
CA ALA A 412 -28.97 5.02 3.73
C ALA A 412 -30.39 4.43 3.56
N ALA A 413 -31.28 5.13 2.85
CA ALA A 413 -32.62 4.66 2.55
C ALA A 413 -32.60 3.40 1.67
N ALA A 414 -31.73 3.33 0.66
CA ALA A 414 -31.59 2.14 -0.18
C ALA A 414 -31.09 0.91 0.60
N ILE A 415 -30.13 1.09 1.51
CA ILE A 415 -29.67 0.03 2.40
C ILE A 415 -30.78 -0.40 3.36
N ALA A 416 -31.50 0.55 3.98
CA ALA A 416 -32.59 0.27 4.90
C ALA A 416 -33.76 -0.47 4.19
N LEU A 417 -34.16 -0.01 3.01
CA LEU A 417 -35.21 -0.66 2.19
C LEU A 417 -34.78 -2.06 1.75
N SER A 418 -33.53 -2.24 1.35
CA SER A 418 -33.01 -3.58 0.99
C SER A 418 -33.02 -4.53 2.18
N LEU A 419 -32.60 -4.05 3.36
CA LEU A 419 -32.66 -4.80 4.60
C LEU A 419 -34.09 -5.18 4.98
N LEU A 420 -35.04 -4.22 4.92
CA LEU A 420 -36.45 -4.46 5.21
C LEU A 420 -37.09 -5.42 4.19
N ALA A 421 -36.75 -5.31 2.90
CA ALA A 421 -37.26 -6.21 1.87
C ALA A 421 -36.76 -7.64 2.07
N VAL A 422 -35.46 -7.83 2.37
CA VAL A 422 -34.89 -9.15 2.66
C VAL A 422 -35.47 -9.75 3.95
N ALA A 423 -35.62 -8.95 5.01
CA ALA A 423 -36.24 -9.38 6.25
C ALA A 423 -37.74 -9.71 6.09
N GLY A 424 -38.48 -8.88 5.35
CA GLY A 424 -39.90 -9.09 5.05
C GLY A 424 -40.11 -10.35 4.21
N MET A 425 -39.24 -10.59 3.22
CA MET A 425 -39.23 -11.84 2.43
C MET A 425 -38.95 -13.05 3.31
N TRP A 426 -37.95 -12.98 4.20
CA TRP A 426 -37.65 -14.04 5.16
C TRP A 426 -38.85 -14.38 6.04
N LEU A 427 -39.55 -13.37 6.60
CA LEU A 427 -40.72 -13.58 7.43
C LEU A 427 -41.91 -14.15 6.64
N LEU A 428 -42.20 -13.60 5.46
CA LEU A 428 -43.33 -14.02 4.62
C LEU A 428 -43.20 -15.47 4.14
N PHE A 429 -42.04 -15.84 3.60
CA PHE A 429 -41.84 -17.22 3.14
C PHE A 429 -41.81 -18.20 4.31
N SER A 430 -41.23 -17.81 5.45
CA SER A 430 -41.24 -18.65 6.65
C SER A 430 -42.66 -18.89 7.18
N THR A 431 -43.54 -17.89 7.16
CA THR A 431 -44.95 -18.06 7.59
C THR A 431 -45.76 -18.91 6.62
N ILE A 432 -45.62 -18.68 5.30
CA ILE A 432 -46.27 -19.50 4.28
C ILE A 432 -45.85 -20.96 4.41
N ILE A 433 -44.55 -21.21 4.53
CA ILE A 433 -44.02 -22.57 4.62
C ILE A 433 -44.40 -23.23 5.95
N ALA A 434 -44.39 -22.49 7.06
CA ALA A 434 -44.87 -23.00 8.35
C ALA A 434 -46.35 -23.42 8.27
N ALA A 435 -47.18 -22.65 7.57
CA ALA A 435 -48.60 -22.96 7.36
C ALA A 435 -48.81 -24.17 6.44
N ILE A 436 -48.11 -24.23 5.28
CA ILE A 436 -48.22 -25.33 4.32
C ILE A 436 -47.75 -26.66 4.94
N ARG A 437 -46.71 -26.61 5.77
CA ARG A 437 -46.09 -27.81 6.36
C ARG A 437 -46.57 -28.13 7.77
N SER A 438 -47.46 -27.31 8.34
CA SER A 438 -47.93 -27.43 9.73
C SER A 438 -46.79 -27.58 10.74
N GLU A 439 -45.71 -26.82 10.57
CA GLU A 439 -44.52 -26.84 11.43
C GLU A 439 -44.39 -25.56 12.27
N PRO A 440 -43.63 -25.57 13.38
CA PRO A 440 -43.39 -24.36 14.16
C PRO A 440 -42.70 -23.27 13.31
N LEU A 441 -43.22 -22.04 13.37
CA LEU A 441 -42.65 -20.88 12.64
C LEU A 441 -41.15 -20.69 12.92
N ALA A 442 -40.70 -21.01 14.13
CA ALA A 442 -39.30 -20.91 14.51
C ALA A 442 -38.37 -21.80 13.66
N ASP A 443 -38.85 -22.98 13.26
CA ASP A 443 -38.06 -23.95 12.49
C ASP A 443 -38.03 -23.52 11.02
N ALA A 444 -39.15 -23.04 10.50
CA ALA A 444 -39.24 -22.40 9.18
C ALA A 444 -38.28 -21.20 9.05
N LEU A 445 -38.26 -20.32 10.07
CA LEU A 445 -37.37 -19.16 10.14
C LEU A 445 -35.89 -19.56 10.14
N CYS A 446 -35.52 -20.59 10.90
CA CYS A 446 -34.14 -21.10 10.89
C CYS A 446 -33.79 -21.69 9.51
N ARG A 447 -34.71 -22.41 8.88
CA ARG A 447 -34.47 -23.03 7.58
C ARG A 447 -34.34 -22.00 6.44
N ASP A 448 -35.23 -21.00 6.36
CA ASP A 448 -35.15 -19.95 5.32
C ASP A 448 -33.93 -19.04 5.52
N ALA A 449 -33.52 -18.78 6.77
CA ALA A 449 -32.28 -18.05 7.04
C ALA A 449 -31.03 -18.72 6.43
N LEU A 450 -31.00 -20.06 6.34
CA LEU A 450 -29.89 -20.78 5.72
C LEU A 450 -29.74 -20.46 4.23
N LEU A 451 -30.86 -20.22 3.54
CA LEU A 451 -30.90 -19.94 2.11
C LEU A 451 -30.27 -18.58 1.76
N HIS A 452 -30.07 -17.71 2.74
CA HIS A 452 -29.36 -16.44 2.55
C HIS A 452 -27.84 -16.60 2.54
N ALA A 453 -27.29 -17.68 3.11
CA ALA A 453 -25.85 -17.86 3.23
C ALA A 453 -25.12 -17.93 1.87
N PRO A 454 -25.58 -18.68 0.85
CA PRO A 454 -24.94 -18.68 -0.46
C PRO A 454 -24.94 -17.30 -1.13
N VAL A 455 -26.03 -16.54 -1.00
CA VAL A 455 -26.14 -15.18 -1.58
C VAL A 455 -25.20 -14.22 -0.87
N LEU A 456 -25.16 -14.23 0.47
CA LEU A 456 -24.23 -13.44 1.26
C LEU A 456 -22.77 -13.75 0.87
N LEU A 457 -22.40 -15.03 0.75
CA LEU A 457 -21.05 -15.44 0.38
C LEU A 457 -20.70 -15.08 -1.07
N GLY A 458 -21.66 -15.15 -1.99
CA GLY A 458 -21.48 -14.69 -3.37
C GLY A 458 -21.24 -13.18 -3.47
N LEU A 459 -21.99 -12.39 -2.70
CA LEU A 459 -21.77 -10.94 -2.61
C LEU A 459 -20.43 -10.59 -1.95
N LEU A 460 -20.01 -11.34 -0.92
CA LEU A 460 -18.68 -11.17 -0.32
C LEU A 460 -17.57 -11.53 -1.30
N PHE A 461 -17.74 -12.59 -2.10
CA PHE A 461 -16.81 -12.94 -3.16
C PHE A 461 -16.66 -11.80 -4.17
N LEU A 462 -17.78 -11.25 -4.66
CA LEU A 462 -17.78 -10.12 -5.58
C LEU A 462 -17.08 -8.89 -4.97
N LEU A 463 -17.34 -8.60 -3.68
CA LEU A 463 -16.69 -7.48 -2.99
C LEU A 463 -15.16 -7.64 -2.93
N VAL A 464 -14.68 -8.84 -2.58
CA VAL A 464 -13.24 -9.13 -2.53
C VAL A 464 -12.62 -9.13 -3.93
N ALA A 465 -13.32 -9.68 -4.93
CA ALA A 465 -12.90 -9.67 -6.33
C ALA A 465 -12.77 -8.24 -6.89
N GLY A 466 -13.55 -7.28 -6.39
CA GLY A 466 -13.43 -5.86 -6.72
C GLY A 466 -12.09 -5.21 -6.37
N TYR A 467 -11.30 -5.85 -5.51
CA TYR A 467 -9.94 -5.41 -5.20
C TYR A 467 -8.88 -6.14 -6.02
N ASP A 468 -9.23 -7.13 -6.84
CA ASP A 468 -8.28 -7.74 -7.75
C ASP A 468 -7.93 -6.75 -8.86
N VAL A 469 -6.64 -6.40 -8.98
CA VAL A 469 -6.17 -5.42 -9.98
C VAL A 469 -6.54 -5.78 -11.41
N ARG A 470 -6.83 -7.06 -11.69
CA ARG A 470 -7.22 -7.54 -13.04
C ARG A 470 -8.62 -7.10 -13.44
N LEU A 471 -9.47 -6.73 -12.49
CA LEU A 471 -10.85 -6.30 -12.70
C LEU A 471 -10.97 -4.78 -12.45
N PRO A 472 -11.83 -4.06 -13.20
CA PRO A 472 -12.08 -2.66 -12.90
C PRO A 472 -12.92 -2.56 -11.63
N HIS A 473 -12.74 -1.49 -10.86
CA HIS A 473 -13.29 -1.40 -9.50
C HIS A 473 -14.83 -1.33 -9.44
N ASP A 474 -15.49 -0.94 -10.54
CA ASP A 474 -16.93 -0.88 -10.70
C ASP A 474 -17.55 -2.23 -11.12
N TRP A 475 -16.75 -3.18 -11.62
CA TRP A 475 -17.20 -4.48 -12.13
C TRP A 475 -18.10 -5.27 -11.17
N PRO A 476 -17.79 -5.42 -9.86
CA PRO A 476 -18.64 -6.17 -8.94
C PRO A 476 -20.03 -5.56 -8.78
N PHE A 477 -20.16 -4.26 -9.04
CA PHE A 477 -21.38 -3.48 -8.79
C PHE A 477 -22.26 -3.34 -10.03
N GLN A 478 -22.05 -4.17 -11.05
CA GLN A 478 -22.93 -4.23 -12.21
C GLN A 478 -24.35 -4.66 -11.81
N ARG A 479 -25.35 -4.06 -12.46
CA ARG A 479 -26.78 -4.32 -12.21
C ARG A 479 -27.15 -5.81 -12.30
N GLN A 480 -26.46 -6.55 -13.16
CA GLN A 480 -26.67 -7.99 -13.36
C GLN A 480 -26.39 -8.79 -12.08
N PHE A 481 -25.36 -8.44 -11.31
CA PHE A 481 -25.05 -9.15 -10.05
C PHE A 481 -26.11 -8.90 -8.98
N VAL A 482 -26.66 -7.69 -8.91
CA VAL A 482 -27.80 -7.39 -8.02
C VAL A 482 -29.04 -8.19 -8.44
N GLN A 483 -29.34 -8.25 -9.74
CA GLN A 483 -30.44 -9.06 -10.27
C GLN A 483 -30.24 -10.55 -9.98
N ILE A 484 -29.03 -11.09 -10.21
CA ILE A 484 -28.69 -12.48 -9.89
C ILE A 484 -28.85 -12.74 -8.39
N ALA A 485 -28.42 -11.83 -7.51
CA ALA A 485 -28.60 -11.97 -6.07
C ALA A 485 -30.09 -12.01 -5.67
N LEU A 486 -30.91 -11.10 -6.22
CA LEU A 486 -32.36 -11.07 -5.97
C LEU A 486 -33.07 -12.32 -6.52
N VAL A 487 -32.74 -12.74 -7.75
CA VAL A 487 -33.29 -13.97 -8.35
C VAL A 487 -32.84 -15.19 -7.55
N SER A 488 -31.59 -15.24 -7.10
CA SER A 488 -31.09 -16.34 -6.27
C SER A 488 -31.82 -16.42 -4.94
N LEU A 489 -32.10 -15.29 -4.29
CA LEU A 489 -32.93 -15.25 -3.08
C LEU A 489 -34.31 -15.87 -3.34
N LEU A 490 -34.95 -15.61 -4.47
CA LEU A 490 -36.26 -16.18 -4.80
C LEU A 490 -36.18 -17.66 -5.21
N VAL A 491 -35.25 -18.03 -6.09
CA VAL A 491 -35.10 -19.39 -6.63
C VAL A 491 -34.69 -20.38 -5.53
N LEU A 492 -33.80 -19.98 -4.63
CA LEU A 492 -33.38 -20.84 -3.50
C LEU A 492 -34.57 -21.21 -2.61
N ARG A 493 -35.66 -20.43 -2.60
CA ARG A 493 -36.88 -20.73 -1.83
C ARG A 493 -37.77 -21.78 -2.50
N ILE A 494 -37.58 -22.09 -3.78
CA ILE A 494 -38.23 -23.25 -4.43
C ILE A 494 -37.86 -24.55 -3.70
N VAL A 495 -36.67 -24.59 -3.10
CA VAL A 495 -36.17 -25.71 -2.31
C VAL A 495 -37.04 -25.98 -1.08
N HIS A 496 -37.77 -24.98 -0.56
CA HIS A 496 -38.79 -25.18 0.48
C HIS A 496 -40.03 -25.95 0.03
N PHE A 497 -40.25 -26.16 -1.26
CA PHE A 497 -41.39 -26.90 -1.80
C PHE A 497 -41.02 -28.33 -2.21
N LEU A 498 -39.74 -28.71 -2.13
CA LEU A 498 -39.31 -30.07 -2.40
C LEU A 498 -39.83 -31.05 -1.32
N PRO A 499 -40.23 -32.27 -1.73
CA PRO A 499 -40.86 -33.24 -0.85
C PRO A 499 -39.97 -33.62 0.33
N PHE A 500 -40.60 -33.74 1.49
CA PHE A 500 -39.95 -34.08 2.75
C PHE A 500 -39.57 -35.57 2.76
N VAL A 501 -38.36 -35.89 2.30
CA VAL A 501 -37.75 -37.16 2.70
C VAL A 501 -37.13 -36.92 4.06
N ASN A 502 -37.86 -37.32 5.10
CA ASN A 502 -37.33 -37.37 6.44
C ASN A 502 -36.16 -38.38 6.42
N VAL A 503 -34.92 -37.91 6.32
CA VAL A 503 -33.73 -38.77 6.47
C VAL A 503 -33.55 -39.05 7.97
N ARG A 504 -34.61 -39.56 8.59
CA ARG A 504 -34.59 -40.14 9.93
C ARG A 504 -34.25 -41.63 9.89
N ARG A 505 -33.97 -42.17 8.69
CA ARG A 505 -33.41 -43.51 8.50
C ARG A 505 -32.21 -43.45 7.56
N ARG A 506 -31.17 -44.17 7.98
CA ARG A 506 -29.95 -44.57 7.24
C ARG A 506 -28.79 -43.59 7.31
N VAL A 507 -28.15 -43.48 8.49
CA VAL A 507 -26.75 -43.90 8.76
C VAL A 507 -26.61 -44.16 10.28
N GLU A 508 -27.32 -45.15 10.81
CA GLU A 508 -26.96 -45.75 12.12
C GLU A 508 -26.32 -47.13 11.97
N THR A 509 -25.98 -47.52 10.73
CA THR A 509 -25.30 -48.78 10.46
C THR A 509 -24.13 -48.51 9.51
N SER A 510 -22.93 -48.85 9.99
CA SER A 510 -21.61 -48.77 9.33
C SER A 510 -20.76 -47.51 9.58
N VAL A 511 -20.58 -47.11 10.85
CA VAL A 511 -19.22 -46.91 11.40
C VAL A 511 -19.19 -47.53 12.80
N ALA A 512 -19.59 -48.80 12.91
CA ALA A 512 -19.11 -49.62 14.00
C ALA A 512 -17.61 -49.78 13.78
N ALA A 513 -16.83 -49.17 14.67
CA ALA A 513 -15.43 -49.48 14.97
C ALA A 513 -14.64 -50.20 13.86
N SER A 514 -14.18 -49.46 12.85
CA SER A 514 -12.80 -49.69 12.41
C SER A 514 -11.96 -48.59 13.04
N SER A 515 -11.23 -48.95 14.10
CA SER A 515 -10.07 -48.19 14.59
C SER A 515 -8.95 -48.28 13.55
N ASN A 516 -9.27 -47.95 12.30
CA ASN A 516 -8.33 -48.05 11.21
C ASN A 516 -7.28 -46.97 11.48
N ARG A 517 -6.07 -47.41 11.85
CA ARG A 517 -4.92 -46.52 12.14
C ARG A 517 -4.74 -45.47 11.04
N LEU A 518 -5.10 -45.82 9.80
CA LEU A 518 -5.14 -44.93 8.64
C LEU A 518 -6.03 -43.70 8.84
N VAL A 519 -7.27 -43.83 9.29
CA VAL A 519 -8.20 -42.68 9.49
C VAL A 519 -7.71 -41.77 10.60
N ALA A 520 -7.13 -42.34 11.67
CA ALA A 520 -6.49 -41.57 12.74
C ALA A 520 -5.20 -40.87 12.28
N ALA A 521 -4.50 -41.43 11.29
CA ALA A 521 -3.27 -40.87 10.72
C ALA A 521 -3.52 -39.80 9.64
N LEU A 522 -4.67 -39.80 8.95
CA LEU A 522 -4.97 -38.86 7.86
C LEU A 522 -4.66 -37.39 8.16
N PRO A 523 -5.04 -36.82 9.32
CA PRO A 523 -4.74 -35.42 9.61
C PRO A 523 -3.25 -35.15 9.78
N TYR A 524 -2.50 -36.13 10.30
CA TYR A 524 -1.05 -36.02 10.43
C TYR A 524 -0.36 -36.12 9.06
N LEU A 525 -0.88 -36.96 8.15
CA LEU A 525 -0.41 -37.02 6.75
C LEU A 525 -0.72 -35.70 6.01
N ALA A 526 -1.91 -35.15 6.20
CA ALA A 526 -2.27 -33.84 5.64
C ALA A 526 -1.36 -32.73 6.19
N LEU A 527 -1.07 -32.74 7.49
CA LEU A 527 -0.12 -31.81 8.09
C LEU A 527 1.29 -31.98 7.53
N ALA A 528 1.76 -33.22 7.37
CA ALA A 528 3.05 -33.50 6.74
C ALA A 528 3.10 -32.96 5.31
N ALA A 529 2.04 -33.14 4.52
CA ALA A 529 1.95 -32.59 3.16
C ALA A 529 1.97 -31.04 3.16
N ILE A 530 1.26 -30.39 4.09
CA ILE A 530 1.29 -28.93 4.25
C ILE A 530 2.69 -28.45 4.66
N MET A 531 3.37 -29.17 5.55
CA MET A 531 4.74 -28.85 5.94
C MET A 531 5.72 -29.01 4.78
N THR A 532 5.59 -30.07 3.97
CA THR A 532 6.42 -30.28 2.77
C THR A 532 6.18 -29.18 1.74
N LEU A 533 4.93 -28.81 1.48
CA LEU A 533 4.58 -27.66 0.64
C LEU A 533 5.22 -26.37 1.17
N GLY A 534 5.04 -26.12 2.47
CA GLY A 534 5.56 -24.94 3.13
C GLY A 534 7.09 -24.86 3.15
N LEU A 535 7.77 -26.00 3.27
CA LEU A 535 9.23 -26.11 3.15
C LEU A 535 9.67 -25.84 1.71
N ALA A 536 9.02 -26.44 0.71
CA ALA A 536 9.37 -26.29 -0.70
C ALA A 536 9.34 -24.81 -1.12
N VAL A 537 8.26 -24.09 -0.79
CA VAL A 537 8.12 -22.66 -1.14
C VAL A 537 9.09 -21.75 -0.37
N ARG A 538 9.50 -22.13 0.85
CA ARG A 538 10.47 -21.37 1.67
C ARG A 538 11.91 -21.66 1.26
N TYR A 539 12.21 -22.88 0.82
CA TYR A 539 13.54 -23.28 0.40
C TYR A 539 13.92 -22.71 -0.97
N GLN A 540 12.94 -22.48 -1.84
CA GLN A 540 13.17 -21.91 -3.16
C GLN A 540 13.79 -20.50 -3.06
N GLY A 541 14.98 -20.30 -3.64
CA GLY A 541 15.61 -18.99 -3.81
C GLY A 541 16.27 -18.40 -2.55
N LEU A 542 16.74 -19.23 -1.61
CA LEU A 542 17.43 -18.76 -0.40
C LEU A 542 18.71 -17.95 -0.67
N ASP A 543 19.42 -18.21 -1.77
CA ASP A 543 20.67 -17.55 -2.22
C ASP A 543 20.45 -16.44 -3.26
N TYR A 544 19.19 -16.17 -3.58
CA TYR A 544 18.84 -15.36 -4.73
C TYR A 544 19.17 -13.87 -4.56
N ILE A 545 19.07 -13.35 -3.34
CA ILE A 545 19.17 -11.90 -3.04
C ILE A 545 20.23 -11.64 -2.00
N SER A 546 20.98 -10.54 -2.14
CA SER A 546 21.95 -10.10 -1.14
C SER A 546 21.36 -10.01 0.27
N PHE A 547 22.16 -10.25 1.30
CA PHE A 547 21.83 -9.92 2.67
C PHE A 547 21.40 -8.47 2.79
N ASP A 548 20.32 -8.24 3.54
CA ASP A 548 20.04 -6.90 4.02
C ASP A 548 20.97 -6.51 5.18
N HIS A 549 20.98 -5.22 5.54
CA HIS A 549 21.83 -4.72 6.61
C HIS A 549 21.49 -5.27 8.01
N ASP A 550 20.24 -5.69 8.23
CA ASP A 550 19.77 -6.29 9.48
C ASP A 550 20.23 -7.77 9.56
N GLU A 551 20.13 -8.54 8.46
CA GLU A 551 20.68 -9.89 8.29
C GLU A 551 22.19 -9.89 8.53
N MET A 552 22.92 -9.03 7.81
CA MET A 552 24.38 -8.97 7.95
C MET A 552 24.79 -8.60 9.38
N GLY A 553 24.00 -7.76 10.07
CA GLY A 553 24.24 -7.40 11.45
C GLY A 553 24.25 -8.60 12.42
N VAL A 554 23.39 -9.59 12.22
CA VAL A 554 23.35 -10.83 13.05
C VAL A 554 24.29 -11.92 12.54
N VAL A 555 24.51 -11.98 11.23
CA VAL A 555 25.48 -12.90 10.60
C VAL A 555 26.91 -12.54 11.00
N SER A 556 27.30 -11.26 10.96
CA SER A 556 28.64 -10.85 11.43
C SER A 556 28.85 -11.19 12.91
N LYS A 557 27.80 -11.11 13.73
CA LYS A 557 27.87 -11.48 15.15
C LYS A 557 28.01 -13.00 15.36
N SER A 558 27.39 -13.81 14.49
CA SER A 558 27.46 -15.27 14.59
C SER A 558 28.85 -15.81 14.29
N MET A 559 29.64 -15.12 13.47
CA MET A 559 31.06 -15.43 13.21
C MET A 559 31.94 -15.33 14.48
N GLY A 560 31.50 -14.61 15.51
CA GLY A 560 32.19 -14.51 16.79
C GLY A 560 31.99 -15.72 17.71
N VAL A 561 30.86 -16.42 17.60
CA VAL A 561 30.50 -17.57 18.47
C VAL A 561 31.56 -18.67 18.44
N PRO A 562 32.01 -19.19 17.28
CA PRO A 562 33.04 -20.24 17.27
C PRO A 562 34.42 -19.75 17.73
N LYS A 563 34.65 -18.43 17.83
CA LYS A 563 35.95 -17.84 18.23
C LYS A 563 36.06 -17.61 19.73
N LEU A 564 35.03 -17.02 20.35
CA LEU A 564 35.05 -16.62 21.77
C LEU A 564 33.92 -17.23 22.61
N GLY A 565 33.05 -18.06 22.03
CA GLY A 565 31.94 -18.70 22.73
C GLY A 565 30.69 -17.83 22.90
N PHE A 566 30.71 -16.57 22.46
CA PHE A 566 29.56 -15.66 22.49
C PHE A 566 29.49 -14.81 21.21
N PRO A 567 28.30 -14.33 20.82
CA PRO A 567 28.15 -13.53 19.61
C PRO A 567 28.72 -12.12 19.78
N TYR A 568 29.61 -11.71 18.89
CA TYR A 568 30.24 -10.39 18.89
C TYR A 568 30.63 -9.97 17.49
N ARG A 569 30.85 -8.67 17.30
CA ARG A 569 31.50 -8.11 16.11
C ARG A 569 32.66 -7.22 16.51
N MET A 570 33.56 -6.97 15.57
CA MET A 570 34.58 -5.93 15.73
C MET A 570 33.97 -4.57 15.42
N TYR A 571 34.28 -3.58 16.23
CA TYR A 571 33.82 -2.21 16.09
C TYR A 571 34.96 -1.26 16.48
N ALA A 572 35.48 -0.48 15.53
CA ALA A 572 36.65 0.40 15.73
C ALA A 572 37.83 -0.32 16.43
N GLY A 573 38.11 -1.56 16.02
CA GLY A 573 39.20 -2.37 16.60
C GLY A 573 38.87 -3.06 17.93
N ALA A 574 37.71 -2.80 18.54
CA ALA A 574 37.29 -3.39 19.81
C ALA A 574 36.21 -4.48 19.62
N ILE A 575 36.16 -5.44 20.55
CA ILE A 575 35.10 -6.44 20.62
C ILE A 575 33.83 -5.78 21.13
N LYS A 576 32.75 -5.88 20.35
CA LYS A 576 31.41 -5.45 20.73
C LYS A 576 30.46 -6.64 20.79
N PRO A 577 30.11 -7.13 21.99
CA PRO A 577 29.15 -8.22 22.16
C PRO A 577 27.77 -7.89 21.58
N ALA A 578 27.01 -8.92 21.26
CA ALA A 578 25.60 -8.75 20.94
C ALA A 578 24.83 -8.30 22.19
N THR A 579 24.16 -7.15 22.08
CA THR A 579 23.29 -6.60 23.13
C THR A 579 21.81 -6.64 22.75
N THR A 580 21.52 -7.23 21.58
CA THR A 580 20.18 -7.49 21.03
C THR A 580 20.29 -8.70 20.11
N TYR A 581 19.20 -9.47 20.02
CA TYR A 581 19.07 -10.68 19.19
C TYR A 581 20.11 -11.77 19.53
N GLU A 582 20.47 -11.87 20.80
CA GLU A 582 21.58 -12.69 21.31
C GLU A 582 21.42 -14.17 20.92
N LEU A 583 20.21 -14.71 21.06
CA LEU A 583 19.95 -16.12 20.76
C LEU A 583 20.04 -16.42 19.25
N VAL A 584 19.73 -15.45 18.39
CA VAL A 584 19.64 -15.64 16.93
C VAL A 584 20.98 -15.99 16.32
N SER A 585 22.09 -15.47 16.88
CA SER A 585 23.42 -15.73 16.36
C SER A 585 23.89 -17.18 16.56
N TYR A 586 23.32 -17.95 17.49
CA TYR A 586 23.79 -19.32 17.76
C TYR A 586 23.38 -20.32 16.66
N PRO A 587 22.10 -20.41 16.23
CA PRO A 587 21.74 -21.25 15.08
C PRO A 587 22.46 -20.85 13.79
N LEU A 588 22.69 -19.55 13.58
CA LEU A 588 23.48 -19.06 12.44
C LEU A 588 24.94 -19.53 12.52
N ALA A 589 25.55 -19.48 13.70
CA ALA A 589 26.92 -19.95 13.89
C ALA A 589 27.05 -21.45 13.61
N ILE A 590 26.10 -22.26 14.09
CA ILE A 590 26.07 -23.70 13.82
C ILE A 590 25.97 -23.96 12.31
N ALA A 591 25.05 -23.27 11.62
CA ALA A 591 24.91 -23.40 10.17
C ALA A 591 26.20 -22.97 9.43
N GLY A 592 26.83 -21.88 9.86
CA GLY A 592 28.05 -21.34 9.26
C GLY A 592 29.27 -22.23 9.45
N VAL A 593 29.42 -22.84 10.62
CA VAL A 593 30.51 -23.78 10.92
C VAL A 593 30.37 -25.08 10.13
N ILE A 594 29.13 -25.60 9.98
CA ILE A 594 28.90 -26.89 9.32
C ILE A 594 28.85 -26.75 7.79
N LEU A 595 28.25 -25.68 7.27
CA LEU A 595 27.91 -25.52 5.85
C LEU A 595 28.65 -24.36 5.17
N GLY A 596 29.51 -23.64 5.90
CA GLY A 596 30.16 -22.41 5.43
C GLY A 596 29.25 -21.19 5.57
N TYR A 597 29.84 -19.99 5.56
CA TYR A 597 29.09 -18.72 5.63
C TYR A 597 28.67 -18.28 4.24
N SER A 598 27.40 -18.49 3.92
CA SER A 598 26.78 -18.06 2.67
C SER A 598 25.34 -17.63 2.92
N GLU A 599 24.72 -16.95 1.96
CA GLU A 599 23.31 -16.56 2.09
C GLU A 599 22.38 -17.74 2.29
N TRP A 600 22.62 -18.82 1.54
CA TRP A 600 21.87 -20.05 1.67
C TRP A 600 21.95 -20.63 3.08
N SER A 601 23.16 -20.80 3.62
CA SER A 601 23.36 -21.41 4.94
C SER A 601 22.87 -20.52 6.08
N MET A 602 23.04 -19.20 5.98
CA MET A 602 22.59 -18.25 7.00
C MET A 602 21.05 -18.11 7.03
N ARG A 603 20.36 -18.32 5.91
CA ARG A 603 18.89 -18.30 5.87
C ARG A 603 18.25 -19.64 6.20
N LEU A 604 19.03 -20.73 6.19
CA LEU A 604 18.54 -22.08 6.49
C LEU A 604 17.90 -22.20 7.89
N PRO A 605 18.46 -21.65 8.99
CA PRO A 605 17.80 -21.66 10.29
C PRO A 605 16.41 -21.01 10.27
N SER A 606 16.27 -19.86 9.60
CA SER A 606 14.96 -19.21 9.42
C SER A 606 14.01 -20.07 8.59
N CYS A 607 14.49 -20.75 7.56
CA CYS A 607 13.68 -21.67 6.76
C CYS A 607 13.13 -22.83 7.63
N ILE A 608 13.97 -23.38 8.51
CA ILE A 608 13.61 -24.45 9.45
C ILE A 608 12.59 -23.95 10.47
N PHE A 609 12.86 -22.83 11.17
CA PHE A 609 11.89 -22.24 12.10
C PHE A 609 10.58 -21.83 11.39
N GLY A 610 10.66 -21.41 10.13
CA GLY A 610 9.54 -21.19 9.20
C GLY A 610 8.62 -22.39 9.10
N THR A 611 9.23 -23.53 8.79
CA THR A 611 8.55 -24.80 8.58
C THR A 611 8.02 -25.37 9.90
N LEU A 612 8.78 -25.28 10.98
CA LEU A 612 8.33 -25.71 12.32
C LEU A 612 7.20 -24.83 12.88
N SER A 613 7.13 -23.56 12.51
CA SER A 613 5.99 -22.70 12.86
C SER A 613 4.69 -23.18 12.20
N ILE A 614 4.73 -23.80 11.00
CA ILE A 614 3.55 -24.44 10.38
C ILE A 614 3.01 -25.55 11.29
N LEU A 615 3.90 -26.40 11.81
CA LEU A 615 3.57 -27.45 12.76
C LEU A 615 2.94 -26.85 14.03
N LEU A 616 3.58 -25.84 14.63
CA LEU A 616 3.03 -25.20 15.83
C LEU A 616 1.66 -24.57 15.58
N VAL A 617 1.46 -23.85 14.47
CA VAL A 617 0.16 -23.28 14.11
C VAL A 617 -0.90 -24.39 14.04
N ALA A 618 -0.61 -25.52 13.39
CA ALA A 618 -1.54 -26.65 13.31
C ALA A 618 -1.87 -27.23 14.70
N LEU A 619 -0.86 -27.46 15.52
CA LEU A 619 -1.01 -28.06 16.86
C LEU A 619 -1.74 -27.13 17.82
N ILE A 620 -1.42 -25.83 17.80
CA ILE A 620 -2.07 -24.79 18.60
C ILE A 620 -3.54 -24.68 18.20
N SER A 621 -3.82 -24.50 16.90
CA SER A 621 -5.19 -24.41 16.37
C SER A 621 -6.01 -25.64 16.74
N ARG A 622 -5.43 -26.85 16.62
CA ARG A 622 -6.11 -28.06 17.09
C ARG A 622 -6.41 -28.01 18.56
N ARG A 623 -5.41 -27.62 19.35
CA ARG A 623 -5.50 -27.73 20.78
C ARG A 623 -6.48 -26.74 21.38
N LEU A 624 -6.56 -25.55 20.80
CA LEU A 624 -7.52 -24.52 21.14
C LEU A 624 -8.93 -24.85 20.59
N PHE A 625 -8.99 -25.49 19.44
CA PHE A 625 -10.24 -25.77 18.71
C PHE A 625 -10.30 -27.25 18.25
N ASP A 626 -9.95 -27.54 17.01
CA ASP A 626 -10.01 -28.88 16.39
C ASP A 626 -9.07 -29.04 15.19
N TRP A 627 -8.97 -30.25 14.63
CA TRP A 627 -8.11 -30.50 13.46
C TRP A 627 -8.53 -29.75 12.20
N ARG A 628 -9.82 -29.42 12.04
CA ARG A 628 -10.31 -28.66 10.87
C ARG A 628 -9.66 -27.27 10.86
N THR A 629 -9.72 -26.60 12.01
CA THR A 629 -9.06 -25.33 12.27
C THR A 629 -7.54 -25.49 12.15
N GLY A 630 -6.99 -26.56 12.75
CA GLY A 630 -5.57 -26.94 12.67
C GLY A 630 -4.99 -26.91 11.26
N LEU A 631 -5.56 -27.73 10.38
CA LEU A 631 -5.05 -27.90 9.03
C LEU A 631 -5.30 -26.65 8.17
N ALA A 632 -6.45 -25.99 8.32
CA ALA A 632 -6.74 -24.77 7.56
C ALA A 632 -5.82 -23.61 7.95
N SER A 633 -5.60 -23.34 9.24
CA SER A 633 -4.68 -22.29 9.70
C SER A 633 -3.25 -22.59 9.22
N ALA A 634 -2.84 -23.86 9.26
CA ALA A 634 -1.51 -24.29 8.82
C ALA A 634 -1.33 -24.11 7.31
N LEU A 635 -2.33 -24.48 6.51
CA LEU A 635 -2.30 -24.29 5.05
C LEU A 635 -2.25 -22.80 4.69
N VAL A 636 -3.09 -21.96 5.32
CA VAL A 636 -3.05 -20.51 5.15
C VAL A 636 -1.66 -19.99 5.50
N TYR A 637 -1.13 -20.29 6.69
CA TYR A 637 0.18 -19.82 7.12
C TYR A 637 1.32 -20.32 6.21
N ALA A 638 1.24 -21.56 5.71
CA ALA A 638 2.23 -22.13 4.81
C ALA A 638 2.32 -21.38 3.48
N CYS A 639 1.18 -20.95 2.92
CA CYS A 639 1.05 -20.26 1.64
C CYS A 639 1.02 -18.72 1.74
N PHE A 640 1.04 -18.16 2.94
CA PHE A 640 0.94 -16.71 3.15
C PHE A 640 2.25 -16.00 2.75
N PRO A 641 2.25 -15.04 1.79
CA PRO A 641 3.47 -14.43 1.26
C PRO A 641 4.44 -13.88 2.31
N VAL A 642 3.92 -13.15 3.31
CA VAL A 642 4.73 -12.58 4.40
C VAL A 642 5.50 -13.67 5.17
N ASN A 643 4.85 -14.81 5.42
CA ASN A 643 5.42 -15.92 6.21
C ASN A 643 6.42 -16.76 5.40
N ILE A 644 6.31 -16.75 4.07
CA ILE A 644 7.31 -17.34 3.18
C ILE A 644 8.54 -16.45 3.19
N ARG A 645 8.36 -15.13 2.99
CA ARG A 645 9.48 -14.20 2.89
C ARG A 645 10.32 -14.08 4.16
N TRP A 646 9.69 -13.97 5.32
CA TRP A 646 10.44 -13.88 6.57
C TRP A 646 11.12 -15.20 6.98
N ALA A 647 10.69 -16.33 6.42
CA ALA A 647 11.41 -17.59 6.54
C ALA A 647 12.62 -17.69 5.58
N GLN A 648 12.74 -16.77 4.61
CA GLN A 648 13.87 -16.63 3.68
C GLN A 648 14.84 -15.51 4.10
N ASN A 649 14.74 -15.01 5.33
CA ASN A 649 15.55 -13.90 5.83
C ASN A 649 16.27 -14.33 7.11
N ALA A 650 17.59 -14.17 7.16
CA ALA A 650 18.48 -14.58 8.26
C ALA A 650 18.39 -13.70 9.51
N PHE A 651 17.28 -12.98 9.70
CA PHE A 651 17.05 -12.10 10.83
C PHE A 651 16.16 -12.74 11.91
N TYR A 652 15.96 -12.05 13.03
CA TYR A 652 15.37 -12.62 14.25
C TYR A 652 13.91 -13.10 14.13
N LEU A 653 13.16 -12.62 13.13
CA LEU A 653 11.70 -12.65 13.13
C LEU A 653 11.14 -14.08 13.21
N GLN A 654 11.70 -15.01 12.44
CA GLN A 654 11.15 -16.35 12.34
C GLN A 654 11.43 -17.19 13.59
N GLN A 655 12.64 -17.08 14.15
CA GLN A 655 12.98 -17.68 15.44
C GLN A 655 12.11 -17.11 16.57
N CYS A 656 11.95 -15.78 16.59
CA CYS A 656 11.12 -15.09 17.58
C CYS A 656 9.66 -15.53 17.50
N GLN A 657 9.09 -15.63 16.30
CA GLN A 657 7.71 -16.08 16.11
C GLN A 657 7.52 -17.54 16.56
N PHE A 658 8.46 -18.42 16.25
CA PHE A 658 8.43 -19.82 16.69
C PHE A 658 8.37 -19.93 18.22
N PHE A 659 9.31 -19.29 18.93
CA PHE A 659 9.33 -19.33 20.40
C PHE A 659 8.15 -18.58 21.04
N ALA A 660 7.66 -17.51 20.41
CA ALA A 660 6.47 -16.81 20.89
C ALA A 660 5.22 -17.71 20.81
N LEU A 661 5.02 -18.41 19.69
CA LEU A 661 3.93 -19.38 19.52
C LEU A 661 4.04 -20.51 20.53
N LEU A 662 5.25 -21.05 20.74
CA LEU A 662 5.50 -22.07 21.74
C LEU A 662 5.18 -21.58 23.15
N THR A 663 5.58 -20.35 23.50
CA THR A 663 5.26 -19.70 24.77
C THR A 663 3.75 -19.59 24.99
N ILE A 664 3.03 -19.06 24.00
CA ILE A 664 1.58 -18.87 24.04
C ILE A 664 0.87 -20.21 24.19
N TRP A 665 1.34 -21.26 23.52
CA TRP A 665 0.76 -22.59 23.60
C TRP A 665 0.99 -23.24 24.97
N LEU A 666 2.25 -23.27 25.42
CA LEU A 666 2.63 -23.89 26.69
C LEU A 666 1.98 -23.16 27.87
N PHE A 667 1.86 -21.84 27.82
CA PHE A 667 1.17 -21.07 28.84
C PHE A 667 -0.32 -21.43 28.89
N TYR A 668 -0.99 -21.56 27.73
CA TYR A 668 -2.37 -22.03 27.67
C TYR A 668 -2.53 -23.42 28.31
N GLU A 669 -1.63 -24.36 27.99
CA GLU A 669 -1.60 -25.71 28.58
C GLU A 669 -1.42 -25.67 30.11
N ALA A 670 -0.61 -24.74 30.61
CA ALA A 670 -0.36 -24.55 32.03
C ALA A 670 -1.60 -24.05 32.78
N ILE A 671 -2.30 -23.05 32.24
CA ILE A 671 -3.35 -22.31 32.96
C ILE A 671 -4.75 -22.91 32.80
N ARG A 672 -4.97 -23.82 31.84
CA ARG A 672 -6.33 -24.29 31.50
C ARG A 672 -7.00 -25.19 32.55
N VAL A 673 -6.22 -25.81 33.44
CA VAL A 673 -6.73 -26.66 34.53
C VAL A 673 -6.32 -26.10 35.89
N ARG A 674 -7.01 -26.52 36.96
CA ARG A 674 -6.69 -26.15 38.34
C ARG A 674 -6.22 -27.41 39.09
N PRO A 675 -5.10 -27.37 39.85
CA PRO A 675 -4.09 -26.31 39.89
C PRO A 675 -3.30 -26.20 38.57
N PHE A 676 -2.43 -25.20 38.44
CA PHE A 676 -1.60 -25.03 37.24
C PHE A 676 -0.69 -26.24 37.01
N ARG A 677 -0.49 -26.58 35.74
CA ARG A 677 0.45 -27.65 35.36
C ARG A 677 1.88 -27.10 35.37
N ARG A 678 2.60 -27.39 36.45
CA ARG A 678 3.96 -26.88 36.71
C ARG A 678 4.94 -27.11 35.56
N GLY A 679 4.94 -28.30 34.94
CA GLY A 679 5.84 -28.62 33.83
C GLY A 679 5.62 -27.73 32.60
N PHE A 680 4.35 -27.48 32.23
CA PHE A 680 4.02 -26.55 31.15
C PHE A 680 4.36 -25.10 31.50
N LEU A 681 4.22 -24.71 32.77
CA LEU A 681 4.58 -23.37 33.22
C LEU A 681 6.10 -23.13 33.13
N THR A 682 6.91 -24.11 33.55
CA THR A 682 8.37 -24.07 33.41
C THR A 682 8.79 -24.08 31.94
N ALA A 683 8.16 -24.90 31.10
CA ALA A 683 8.43 -24.92 29.67
C ALA A 683 8.05 -23.58 28.99
N ALA A 684 6.91 -22.99 29.37
CA ALA A 684 6.50 -21.66 28.90
C ALA A 684 7.49 -20.57 29.34
N THR A 685 8.05 -20.69 30.54
CA THR A 685 9.09 -19.78 31.07
C THR A 685 10.37 -19.85 30.22
N ALA A 686 10.85 -21.05 29.93
CA ALA A 686 12.02 -21.26 29.09
C ALA A 686 11.79 -20.76 27.65
N ALA A 687 10.62 -21.06 27.07
CA ALA A 687 10.23 -20.58 25.75
C ALA A 687 10.09 -19.04 25.71
N PHE A 688 9.57 -18.41 26.78
CA PHE A 688 9.51 -16.96 26.89
C PHE A 688 10.91 -16.35 26.93
N CYS A 689 11.83 -16.93 27.72
CA CYS A 689 13.22 -16.47 27.77
C CYS A 689 13.89 -16.57 26.39
N ALA A 690 13.68 -17.68 25.66
CA ALA A 690 14.15 -17.82 24.29
C ALA A 690 13.51 -16.80 23.32
N THR A 691 12.22 -16.50 23.50
CA THR A 691 11.52 -15.45 22.74
C THR A 691 12.17 -14.08 22.99
N TYR A 692 12.36 -13.72 24.25
CA TYR A 692 12.93 -12.45 24.69
C TYR A 692 14.39 -12.28 24.25
N LEU A 693 15.21 -13.33 24.35
CA LEU A 693 16.59 -13.33 23.84
C LEU A 693 16.67 -13.40 22.31
N SER A 694 15.56 -13.74 21.63
CA SER A 694 15.46 -13.58 20.18
C SER A 694 15.16 -12.14 19.80
N TRP A 695 14.27 -11.46 20.55
CA TRP A 695 14.06 -10.02 20.44
C TRP A 695 13.41 -9.46 21.72
N GLU A 696 14.08 -8.50 22.35
CA GLU A 696 13.69 -7.96 23.64
C GLU A 696 12.35 -7.19 23.63
N GLY A 697 11.92 -6.73 22.45
CA GLY A 697 10.62 -6.06 22.27
C GLY A 697 9.43 -6.98 22.58
N THR A 698 9.64 -8.30 22.63
CA THR A 698 8.60 -9.24 23.06
C THR A 698 8.34 -9.23 24.56
N ALA A 699 8.99 -8.38 25.36
CA ALA A 699 8.63 -8.18 26.78
C ALA A 699 7.13 -7.91 26.96
N PHE A 700 6.50 -7.20 26.02
CA PHE A 700 5.05 -6.95 26.02
C PHE A 700 4.20 -8.22 25.92
N LEU A 701 4.74 -9.33 25.41
CA LEU A 701 4.05 -10.62 25.43
C LEU A 701 3.77 -11.05 26.88
N LEU A 702 4.67 -10.78 27.84
CA LEU A 702 4.44 -11.14 29.24
C LEU A 702 3.22 -10.42 29.81
N VAL A 703 3.08 -9.13 29.54
CA VAL A 703 1.91 -8.33 29.94
C VAL A 703 0.65 -8.87 29.26
N ALA A 704 0.72 -9.20 27.97
CA ALA A 704 -0.40 -9.81 27.25
C ALA A 704 -0.82 -11.18 27.85
N LEU A 705 0.14 -12.00 28.30
CA LEU A 705 -0.14 -13.28 28.97
C LEU A 705 -0.78 -13.06 30.35
N VAL A 706 -0.37 -12.04 31.10
CA VAL A 706 -1.01 -11.66 32.39
C VAL A 706 -2.45 -11.21 32.16
N VAL A 707 -2.70 -10.33 31.19
CA VAL A 707 -4.07 -9.90 30.82
C VAL A 707 -4.90 -11.11 30.37
N ALA A 708 -4.32 -12.00 29.56
CA ALA A 708 -4.98 -13.23 29.14
C ALA A 708 -5.31 -14.15 30.33
N LEU A 709 -4.43 -14.26 31.32
CA LEU A 709 -4.70 -15.01 32.55
C LEU A 709 -5.87 -14.40 33.34
N LEU A 710 -5.88 -13.08 33.52
CA LEU A 710 -6.97 -12.35 34.20
C LEU A 710 -8.32 -12.55 33.50
N VAL A 711 -8.33 -12.50 32.17
CA VAL A 711 -9.54 -12.72 31.36
C VAL A 711 -9.96 -14.20 31.33
N PHE A 712 -8.99 -15.13 31.31
CA PHE A 712 -9.24 -16.57 31.28
C PHE A 712 -9.78 -17.08 32.62
N ARG A 713 -9.19 -16.61 33.73
CA ARG A 713 -9.50 -16.95 35.14
C ARG A 713 -10.24 -15.83 35.87
N ARG A 714 -11.20 -15.19 35.20
CA ARG A 714 -11.96 -14.06 35.76
C ARG A 714 -12.59 -14.42 37.11
N GLY A 715 -12.27 -13.64 38.14
CA GLY A 715 -12.80 -13.82 39.51
C GLY A 715 -12.07 -14.87 40.34
N GLU A 716 -11.05 -15.54 39.79
CA GLU A 716 -10.19 -16.45 40.54
C GLU A 716 -8.88 -15.74 40.92
N TRP A 717 -8.49 -15.79 42.20
CA TRP A 717 -7.27 -15.12 42.71
C TRP A 717 -6.28 -16.07 43.40
N TRP A 718 -6.57 -17.38 43.41
CA TRP A 718 -5.74 -18.39 44.07
C TRP A 718 -4.33 -18.50 43.47
N TRP A 719 -4.18 -18.18 42.18
CA TRP A 719 -2.90 -18.25 41.45
C TRP A 719 -1.88 -17.22 41.92
N LEU A 720 -2.32 -16.13 42.59
CA LEU A 720 -1.40 -15.18 43.24
C LEU A 720 -0.59 -15.83 44.37
N LYS A 721 -1.09 -16.93 44.94
CA LYS A 721 -0.43 -17.71 45.99
C LYS A 721 0.36 -18.91 45.44
N ASP A 722 0.38 -19.12 44.12
CA ASP A 722 1.11 -20.23 43.53
C ASP A 722 2.63 -19.95 43.51
N PHE A 723 3.35 -20.60 44.42
CA PHE A 723 4.80 -20.42 44.56
C PHE A 723 5.58 -20.83 43.30
N HIS A 724 5.09 -21.79 42.52
CA HIS A 724 5.76 -22.21 41.28
C HIS A 724 5.64 -21.14 40.20
N LEU A 725 4.48 -20.47 40.10
CA LEU A 725 4.31 -19.30 39.24
C LEU A 725 5.28 -18.19 39.63
N LEU A 726 5.40 -17.88 40.92
CA LEU A 726 6.32 -16.85 41.40
C LEU A 726 7.78 -17.18 41.06
N ARG A 727 8.22 -18.44 41.20
CA ARG A 727 9.55 -18.89 40.77
C ARG A 727 9.77 -18.70 39.27
N CYS A 728 8.76 -18.98 38.45
CA CYS A 728 8.83 -18.79 37.00
C CYS A 728 8.95 -17.30 36.64
N VAL A 729 8.14 -16.44 37.26
CA VAL A 729 8.21 -14.99 37.08
C VAL A 729 9.56 -14.44 37.54
N PHE A 730 10.08 -14.93 38.67
CA PHE A 730 11.42 -14.57 39.15
C PHE A 730 12.51 -14.95 38.15
N ALA A 731 12.48 -16.17 37.60
CA ALA A 731 13.44 -16.60 36.58
C ALA A 731 13.39 -15.71 35.32
N ILE A 732 12.19 -15.35 34.86
CA ILE A 732 12.03 -14.38 33.76
C ILE A 732 12.63 -13.03 34.14
N GLY A 733 12.32 -12.54 35.34
CA GLY A 733 12.84 -11.28 35.87
C GLY A 733 14.37 -11.24 35.88
N VAL A 734 15.02 -12.33 36.33
CA VAL A 734 16.48 -12.45 36.32
C VAL A 734 17.03 -12.34 34.89
N VAL A 735 16.48 -13.08 33.93
CA VAL A 735 16.94 -13.02 32.53
C VAL A 735 16.78 -11.62 31.94
N VAL A 736 15.62 -10.98 32.16
CA VAL A 736 15.32 -9.63 31.68
C VAL A 736 16.28 -8.61 32.31
N ILE A 737 16.49 -8.67 33.63
CA ILE A 737 17.38 -7.75 34.35
C ILE A 737 18.83 -7.95 33.89
N VAL A 738 19.32 -9.19 33.82
CA VAL A 738 20.70 -9.48 33.38
C VAL A 738 20.93 -9.01 31.95
N GLN A 739 20.00 -9.28 31.04
CA GLN A 739 20.08 -8.81 29.65
C GLN A 739 20.08 -7.28 29.59
N TYR A 740 19.18 -6.63 30.35
CA TYR A 740 19.08 -5.18 30.39
C TYR A 740 20.36 -4.53 30.95
N CYS A 741 20.91 -5.07 32.04
CA CYS A 741 22.18 -4.65 32.63
C CYS A 741 23.33 -4.81 31.64
N SER A 742 23.44 -5.98 30.99
CA SER A 742 24.47 -6.25 29.97
C SER A 742 24.37 -5.25 28.82
N ARG A 743 23.17 -5.03 28.29
CA ARG A 743 22.92 -4.06 27.21
C ARG A 743 23.27 -2.64 27.62
N THR A 744 22.94 -2.24 28.85
CA THR A 744 23.24 -0.90 29.38
C THR A 744 24.75 -0.72 29.55
N TYR A 745 25.43 -1.73 30.08
CA TYR A 745 26.89 -1.73 30.27
C TYR A 745 27.65 -1.67 28.94
N PHE A 746 27.24 -2.46 27.94
CA PHE A 746 27.85 -2.47 26.59
C PHE A 746 27.26 -1.41 25.64
N SER A 747 26.34 -0.56 26.13
CA SER A 747 25.93 0.62 25.37
C SER A 747 27.12 1.59 25.25
N SER A 748 27.22 2.29 24.12
CA SER A 748 28.42 3.07 23.76
C SER A 748 28.90 3.96 24.91
N PRO A 749 30.16 3.85 25.38
CA PRO A 749 30.71 4.76 26.40
C PRO A 749 30.84 6.20 25.86
N TYR A 750 30.83 6.34 24.55
CA TYR A 750 30.95 7.60 23.84
C TYR A 750 29.63 8.36 23.72
N SER A 751 29.71 9.70 23.82
CA SER A 751 28.63 10.60 23.42
C SER A 751 28.21 10.30 21.97
N THR A 752 26.91 10.11 21.76
CA THR A 752 26.36 9.80 20.44
C THR A 752 25.40 10.87 20.00
N VAL A 753 25.50 11.29 18.74
CA VAL A 753 24.54 12.19 18.10
C VAL A 753 23.57 11.37 17.25
N GLY A 754 22.31 11.81 17.20
CA GLY A 754 21.23 11.13 16.49
C GLY A 754 20.51 10.07 17.33
N PHE A 755 19.51 9.45 16.73
CA PHE A 755 18.66 8.45 17.37
C PHE A 755 18.89 7.07 16.75
N GLY A 756 18.80 6.00 17.55
CA GLY A 756 18.93 4.63 17.06
C GLY A 756 17.99 3.67 17.78
N LEU A 757 17.70 2.53 17.16
CA LEU A 757 16.85 1.49 17.77
C LEU A 757 17.39 1.02 19.14
N SER A 758 18.71 1.10 19.34
CA SER A 758 19.32 0.75 20.61
C SER A 758 18.92 1.68 21.76
N ASN A 759 18.36 2.87 21.49
CA ASN A 759 17.82 3.81 22.48
C ASN A 759 16.35 3.50 22.86
N LEU A 760 15.72 2.50 22.22
CA LEU A 760 14.34 2.07 22.49
C LEU A 760 14.25 1.11 23.69
N THR A 761 15.17 1.24 24.67
CA THR A 761 15.42 0.29 25.77
C THR A 761 14.37 0.34 26.86
N GLY A 762 13.12 0.01 26.51
CA GLY A 762 12.04 -0.19 27.45
C GLY A 762 10.71 0.35 26.96
N PRO A 763 9.63 0.07 27.71
CA PRO A 763 8.35 0.73 27.48
C PRO A 763 8.54 2.25 27.59
N SER A 764 8.09 2.96 26.58
CA SER A 764 8.03 4.42 26.53
C SER A 764 6.58 4.85 26.48
N LEU A 765 6.23 6.05 26.92
CA LEU A 765 4.90 6.61 26.66
C LEU A 765 4.85 7.14 25.23
N PHE A 766 4.89 6.25 24.23
CA PHE A 766 5.08 6.63 22.82
C PHE A 766 3.93 7.49 22.29
N PHE A 767 2.73 7.39 22.89
CA PHE A 767 1.59 8.27 22.60
C PHE A 767 1.85 9.76 22.91
N LEU A 768 2.93 10.11 23.62
CA LEU A 768 3.39 11.48 23.85
C LEU A 768 4.40 11.95 22.79
N ASN A 769 4.84 11.09 21.88
CA ASN A 769 5.82 11.42 20.85
C ASN A 769 5.14 12.01 19.61
N SER A 770 5.75 12.99 18.95
CA SER A 770 5.24 13.57 17.70
C SER A 770 5.13 12.58 16.53
N ARG A 771 5.83 11.44 16.61
CA ARG A 771 5.77 10.33 15.64
C ARG A 771 4.69 9.28 15.96
N TYR A 772 3.86 9.51 16.97
CA TYR A 772 2.81 8.59 17.35
C TYR A 772 1.77 8.42 16.23
N HIS A 773 1.38 7.18 15.96
CA HIS A 773 0.35 6.86 14.98
C HIS A 773 -0.58 5.76 15.54
N PRO A 774 -1.74 6.12 16.12
CA PRO A 774 -2.60 5.19 16.87
C PRO A 774 -3.14 4.03 16.03
N LEU A 775 -3.31 4.24 14.72
CA LEU A 775 -3.82 3.22 13.81
C LEU A 775 -2.72 2.41 13.13
N PHE A 776 -1.45 2.59 13.50
CA PHE A 776 -0.34 2.01 12.73
C PHE A 776 -0.43 0.48 12.57
N TYR A 777 -0.57 -0.28 13.66
CA TYR A 777 -0.73 -1.73 13.53
C TYR A 777 -2.15 -2.14 13.13
N VAL A 778 -3.15 -1.26 13.22
CA VAL A 778 -4.45 -1.51 12.62
C VAL A 778 -4.28 -1.53 11.09
N ASP A 779 -3.64 -0.51 10.52
CA ASP A 779 -3.43 -0.39 9.08
C ASP A 779 -2.44 -1.43 8.56
N ARG A 780 -1.31 -1.64 9.27
CA ARG A 780 -0.20 -2.48 8.80
C ARG A 780 -0.37 -3.98 9.09
N LEU A 781 -1.17 -4.38 10.09
CA LEU A 781 -1.46 -5.80 10.38
C LEU A 781 -2.90 -6.18 10.05
N LEU A 782 -3.89 -5.46 10.59
CA LEU A 782 -5.30 -5.87 10.49
C LEU A 782 -5.89 -5.56 9.11
N LEU A 783 -5.53 -4.41 8.53
CA LEU A 783 -6.10 -3.89 7.28
C LEU A 783 -5.14 -3.98 6.09
N SER A 784 -4.12 -4.83 6.17
CA SER A 784 -3.12 -4.99 5.10
C SER A 784 -3.38 -6.22 4.22
N GLU A 785 -3.74 -6.00 2.96
CA GLU A 785 -3.82 -7.01 1.89
C GLU A 785 -4.49 -8.33 2.35
N GLY A 786 -3.75 -9.45 2.35
CA GLY A 786 -4.26 -10.78 2.69
C GLY A 786 -4.70 -10.97 4.14
N HIS A 787 -4.48 -10.01 5.04
CA HIS A 787 -4.96 -10.09 6.43
C HIS A 787 -6.42 -9.65 6.59
N VAL A 788 -6.93 -8.78 5.71
CA VAL A 788 -8.28 -8.20 5.79
C VAL A 788 -9.38 -9.28 5.95
N PRO A 789 -9.40 -10.38 5.17
CA PRO A 789 -10.42 -11.42 5.32
C PRO A 789 -10.41 -12.07 6.70
N PHE A 790 -9.24 -12.30 7.30
CA PHE A 790 -9.10 -12.88 8.63
C PHE A 790 -9.52 -11.90 9.72
N THR A 791 -9.23 -10.61 9.56
CA THR A 791 -9.73 -9.54 10.43
C THR A 791 -11.25 -9.49 10.40
N LEU A 792 -11.86 -9.48 9.21
CA LEU A 792 -13.32 -9.48 9.08
C LEU A 792 -13.94 -10.73 9.71
N ALA A 793 -13.41 -11.92 9.43
CA ALA A 793 -13.89 -13.16 10.04
C ALA A 793 -13.75 -13.14 11.58
N LEU A 794 -12.63 -12.63 12.10
CA LEU A 794 -12.42 -12.49 13.54
C LEU A 794 -13.46 -11.54 14.15
N LEU A 795 -13.63 -10.35 13.59
CA LEU A 795 -14.57 -9.33 14.08
C LEU A 795 -16.03 -9.80 14.00
N CYS A 796 -16.44 -10.41 12.88
CA CYS A 796 -17.75 -11.03 12.74
C CYS A 796 -17.94 -12.20 13.72
N GLY A 797 -16.86 -12.92 14.04
CA GLY A 797 -16.86 -14.02 14.99
C GLY A 797 -16.97 -13.60 16.46
N LEU A 798 -16.47 -12.42 16.85
CA LEU A 798 -16.46 -11.93 18.24
C LEU A 798 -17.81 -12.11 18.97
N PRO A 799 -18.96 -11.62 18.47
CA PRO A 799 -20.24 -11.74 19.18
C PRO A 799 -20.70 -13.19 19.39
N PHE A 800 -20.30 -14.11 18.50
CA PHE A 800 -20.76 -15.51 18.53
C PHE A 800 -19.78 -16.47 19.22
N CYS A 801 -18.49 -16.14 19.21
CA CYS A 801 -17.40 -17.04 19.61
C CYS A 801 -16.78 -16.68 20.96
N TRP A 802 -17.05 -15.49 21.53
CA TRP A 802 -16.45 -15.01 22.78
C TRP A 802 -16.63 -15.93 24.00
N HIS A 803 -17.69 -16.73 24.01
CA HIS A 803 -17.95 -17.70 25.07
C HIS A 803 -16.94 -18.85 25.10
N ASN A 804 -16.30 -19.15 23.96
CA ASN A 804 -15.22 -20.14 23.90
C ASN A 804 -13.99 -19.56 24.60
N ARG A 805 -13.56 -20.21 25.70
CA ARG A 805 -12.41 -19.76 26.51
C ARG A 805 -11.11 -19.70 25.71
N ALA A 806 -10.91 -20.61 24.77
CA ALA A 806 -9.73 -20.66 23.91
C ALA A 806 -9.71 -19.51 22.90
N PHE A 807 -10.87 -19.23 22.27
CA PHE A 807 -11.03 -18.06 21.39
C PHE A 807 -10.76 -16.76 22.14
N ARG A 808 -11.36 -16.60 23.33
CA ARG A 808 -11.16 -15.42 24.18
C ARG A 808 -9.69 -15.24 24.57
N TYR A 809 -9.02 -16.31 24.99
CA TYR A 809 -7.58 -16.30 25.32
C TYR A 809 -6.74 -15.75 24.16
N LEU A 810 -6.93 -16.31 22.96
CA LEU A 810 -6.20 -15.91 21.76
C LEU A 810 -6.44 -14.44 21.40
N VAL A 811 -7.71 -14.04 21.39
CA VAL A 811 -8.12 -12.67 21.04
C VAL A 811 -7.57 -11.66 22.04
N THR A 812 -7.60 -11.98 23.33
CA THR A 812 -7.02 -11.12 24.37
C THR A 812 -5.52 -10.91 24.16
N ILE A 813 -4.75 -11.95 23.82
CA ILE A 813 -3.31 -11.79 23.55
C ILE A 813 -3.09 -10.91 22.31
N LEU A 814 -3.81 -11.17 21.22
CA LEU A 814 -3.69 -10.41 19.96
C LEU A 814 -3.94 -8.91 20.19
N PHE A 815 -5.08 -8.55 20.78
CA PHE A 815 -5.43 -7.13 21.01
C PHE A 815 -4.53 -6.48 22.06
N SER A 816 -4.11 -7.20 23.09
CA SER A 816 -3.16 -6.68 24.08
C SER A 816 -1.79 -6.40 23.44
N ALA A 817 -1.30 -7.30 22.59
CA ALA A 817 -0.05 -7.10 21.88
C ALA A 817 -0.12 -5.88 20.94
N ILE A 818 -1.19 -5.72 20.18
CA ILE A 818 -1.43 -4.54 19.32
C ILE A 818 -1.43 -3.26 20.16
N LEU A 819 -2.23 -3.21 21.23
CA LEU A 819 -2.34 -2.04 22.09
C LEU A 819 -0.98 -1.67 22.70
N LEU A 820 -0.24 -2.66 23.20
CA LEU A 820 1.05 -2.44 23.84
C LEU A 820 2.11 -1.95 22.84
N HIS A 821 2.17 -2.55 21.65
CA HIS A 821 3.15 -2.14 20.63
C HIS A 821 2.83 -0.76 20.05
N THR A 822 1.56 -0.40 19.89
CA THR A 822 1.17 0.94 19.40
C THR A 822 1.49 2.02 20.42
N ASN A 823 1.17 1.80 21.69
CA ASN A 823 1.21 2.86 22.71
C ASN A 823 2.54 2.93 23.46
N PHE A 824 3.26 1.81 23.58
CA PHE A 824 4.41 1.71 24.49
C PHE A 824 5.75 1.45 23.81
N LEU A 825 5.78 1.13 22.52
CA LEU A 825 7.03 0.93 21.79
C LEU A 825 7.50 2.25 21.17
N ALA A 826 8.69 2.73 21.54
CA ALA A 826 9.22 4.04 21.13
C ALA A 826 9.48 4.19 19.61
N ALA A 827 9.34 3.13 18.81
CA ALA A 827 9.41 3.19 17.36
C ALA A 827 8.45 2.18 16.73
N LEU A 828 7.72 2.63 15.72
CA LEU A 828 6.80 1.79 14.97
C LEU A 828 7.50 1.22 13.74
N SER A 829 7.39 -0.10 13.55
CA SER A 829 7.85 -0.77 12.34
C SER A 829 6.92 -1.94 12.03
N PRO A 830 6.53 -2.17 10.77
CA PRO A 830 5.60 -3.24 10.43
C PRO A 830 6.08 -4.62 10.91
N ARG A 831 7.39 -4.88 10.88
CA ARG A 831 7.98 -6.17 11.31
C ARG A 831 7.74 -6.53 12.78
N TYR A 832 7.47 -5.55 13.65
CA TYR A 832 7.30 -5.80 15.09
C TYR A 832 5.99 -6.53 15.42
N CYS A 833 5.02 -6.52 14.51
CA CYS A 833 3.80 -7.29 14.69
C CYS A 833 3.89 -8.75 14.21
N TYR A 834 5.01 -9.13 13.56
CA TYR A 834 5.16 -10.43 12.92
C TYR A 834 5.01 -11.60 13.90
N TYR A 835 5.56 -11.50 15.11
CA TYR A 835 5.57 -12.62 16.05
C TYR A 835 4.16 -12.98 16.59
N TYR A 836 3.21 -12.05 16.58
CA TYR A 836 1.81 -12.29 16.97
C TYR A 836 0.83 -12.29 15.79
N GLN A 837 1.31 -12.07 14.56
CA GLN A 837 0.53 -12.19 13.32
C GLN A 837 -0.22 -13.53 13.20
N PRO A 838 0.36 -14.70 13.57
CA PRO A 838 -0.34 -15.97 13.39
C PRO A 838 -1.60 -16.07 14.26
N LEU A 839 -1.69 -15.31 15.36
CA LEU A 839 -2.90 -15.26 16.18
C LEU A 839 -4.08 -14.70 15.38
N LEU A 840 -3.85 -13.73 14.48
CA LEU A 840 -4.91 -13.23 13.60
C LEU A 840 -5.38 -14.31 12.63
N LEU A 841 -4.44 -15.07 12.02
CA LEU A 841 -4.78 -16.15 11.10
C LEU A 841 -5.54 -17.28 11.81
N ILE A 842 -5.05 -17.74 12.98
CA ILE A 842 -5.72 -18.77 13.80
C ILE A 842 -7.09 -18.24 14.26
N GLY A 843 -7.17 -17.01 14.75
CA GLY A 843 -8.42 -16.41 15.22
C GLY A 843 -9.47 -16.27 14.12
N GLY A 844 -9.08 -15.77 12.94
CA GLY A 844 -9.98 -15.63 11.78
C GLY A 844 -10.45 -16.99 11.23
N THR A 845 -9.56 -17.97 11.13
CA THR A 845 -9.92 -19.34 10.68
C THR A 845 -10.80 -20.06 11.70
N ALA A 846 -10.50 -19.94 13.00
CA ALA A 846 -11.33 -20.49 14.07
C ALA A 846 -12.72 -19.85 14.09
N ALA A 847 -12.80 -18.52 13.95
CA ALA A 847 -14.06 -17.81 13.83
C ALA A 847 -14.89 -18.33 12.64
N ALA A 848 -14.26 -18.53 11.48
CA ALA A 848 -14.94 -19.10 10.32
C ALA A 848 -15.49 -20.50 10.59
N PHE A 849 -14.71 -21.45 11.13
CA PHE A 849 -15.23 -22.77 11.47
C PHE A 849 -16.35 -22.74 12.51
N MET A 850 -16.23 -21.87 13.51
CA MET A 850 -17.29 -21.71 14.51
C MET A 850 -18.57 -21.12 13.87
N LEU A 851 -18.46 -20.21 12.89
CA LEU A 851 -19.60 -19.72 12.12
C LEU A 851 -20.20 -20.81 11.21
N ILE A 852 -19.37 -21.69 10.63
CA ILE A 852 -19.82 -22.88 9.89
C ILE A 852 -20.61 -23.82 10.79
N ASP A 853 -20.11 -24.09 11.99
CA ASP A 853 -20.82 -24.91 12.97
C ASP A 853 -22.17 -24.26 13.37
N ARG A 854 -22.26 -22.93 13.37
CA ARG A 854 -23.54 -22.22 13.53
C ARG A 854 -24.48 -22.41 12.35
N LEU A 855 -24.00 -22.35 11.10
CA LEU A 855 -24.80 -22.67 9.91
C LEU A 855 -25.32 -24.11 9.95
N ILE A 856 -24.49 -25.07 10.37
CA ILE A 856 -24.91 -26.47 10.55
C ILE A 856 -25.94 -26.59 11.68
N SER A 857 -25.78 -25.85 12.79
CA SER A 857 -26.77 -25.85 13.88
C SER A 857 -28.12 -25.29 13.44
N LEU A 858 -28.12 -24.31 12.54
CA LEU A 858 -29.31 -23.71 11.95
C LEU A 858 -30.00 -24.70 11.00
N ALA A 859 -29.23 -25.45 10.21
CA ALA A 859 -29.75 -26.54 9.37
C ALA A 859 -30.43 -27.66 10.18
N ARG A 860 -29.86 -28.01 11.36
CA ARG A 860 -30.46 -28.99 12.29
C ARG A 860 -31.73 -28.46 12.94
N ALA A 861 -31.73 -27.20 13.37
CA ALA A 861 -32.91 -26.55 13.97
C ALA A 861 -34.08 -26.43 12.98
N GLY A 862 -33.80 -26.32 11.67
CA GLY A 862 -34.81 -26.28 10.62
C GLY A 862 -35.43 -27.63 10.21
N GLY A 863 -35.24 -28.70 11.00
CA GLY A 863 -35.89 -29.99 10.80
C GLY A 863 -35.16 -31.01 9.91
N ASP A 864 -33.85 -30.86 9.68
CA ASP A 864 -33.00 -31.83 8.96
C ASP A 864 -33.56 -32.33 7.60
N VAL A 865 -33.96 -31.40 6.75
CA VAL A 865 -34.43 -31.68 5.38
C VAL A 865 -33.25 -32.06 4.46
N LEU A 866 -33.48 -32.89 3.43
CA LEU A 866 -32.47 -33.45 2.51
C LEU A 866 -31.42 -32.45 2.01
N PHE A 867 -31.79 -31.20 1.78
CA PHE A 867 -30.92 -30.17 1.20
C PHE A 867 -30.22 -29.25 2.23
N THR A 868 -30.69 -29.17 3.48
CA THR A 868 -30.19 -28.14 4.42
C THR A 868 -28.76 -28.43 4.87
N ARG A 869 -28.44 -29.69 5.15
CA ARG A 869 -27.08 -30.13 5.51
C ARG A 869 -26.06 -29.92 4.38
N PRO A 870 -26.27 -30.38 3.13
CA PRO A 870 -25.32 -30.13 2.05
C PRO A 870 -25.20 -28.64 1.74
N LEU A 871 -26.27 -27.85 1.84
CA LEU A 871 -26.21 -26.40 1.65
C LEU A 871 -25.36 -25.70 2.72
N ALA A 872 -25.53 -26.07 4.00
CA ALA A 872 -24.71 -25.55 5.09
C ALA A 872 -23.23 -25.92 4.91
N ALA A 873 -22.95 -27.16 4.48
CA ALA A 873 -21.59 -27.61 4.19
C ALA A 873 -20.97 -26.86 3.01
N ALA A 874 -21.69 -26.69 1.90
CA ALA A 874 -21.25 -25.93 0.74
C ALA A 874 -20.99 -24.45 1.08
N SER A 875 -21.88 -23.83 1.84
CA SER A 875 -21.70 -22.46 2.34
C SER A 875 -20.47 -22.36 3.24
N GLY A 876 -20.22 -23.37 4.08
CA GLY A 876 -19.01 -23.39 4.89
C GLY A 876 -17.73 -23.54 4.07
N PHE A 877 -17.72 -24.39 3.05
CA PHE A 877 -16.59 -24.49 2.13
C PHE A 877 -16.34 -23.17 1.40
N ALA A 878 -17.40 -22.50 0.91
CA ALA A 878 -17.30 -21.19 0.29
C ALA A 878 -16.73 -20.13 1.24
N LEU A 879 -17.11 -20.13 2.52
CA LEU A 879 -16.52 -19.23 3.53
C LEU A 879 -15.02 -19.47 3.72
N LEU A 880 -14.57 -20.74 3.73
CA LEU A 880 -13.14 -21.05 3.83
C LEU A 880 -12.38 -20.66 2.54
N ALA A 881 -12.99 -20.86 1.37
CA ALA A 881 -12.43 -20.40 0.11
C ALA A 881 -12.28 -18.88 0.08
N LEU A 882 -13.24 -18.12 0.62
CA LEU A 882 -13.17 -16.67 0.76
C LEU A 882 -12.05 -16.18 1.68
N LEU A 883 -11.63 -16.98 2.65
CA LEU A 883 -10.43 -16.69 3.44
C LEU A 883 -9.15 -17.01 2.68
N PHE A 884 -9.13 -18.14 1.98
CA PHE A 884 -7.91 -18.63 1.32
C PHE A 884 -7.56 -17.86 0.04
N LEU A 885 -8.53 -17.62 -0.86
CA LEU A 885 -8.31 -16.99 -2.17
C LEU A 885 -7.60 -15.62 -2.09
N PRO A 886 -8.05 -14.64 -1.29
CA PRO A 886 -7.36 -13.35 -1.14
C PRO A 886 -6.10 -13.39 -0.25
N SER A 887 -5.82 -14.50 0.44
CA SER A 887 -4.64 -14.62 1.31
C SER A 887 -3.34 -14.92 0.56
N ASN A 888 -3.43 -15.23 -0.74
CA ASN A 888 -2.31 -15.54 -1.59
C ASN A 888 -2.44 -14.84 -2.95
N GLU A 889 -1.31 -14.53 -3.58
CA GLU A 889 -1.26 -13.76 -4.83
C GLU A 889 -1.53 -14.60 -6.09
N LEU A 890 -1.60 -15.92 -5.96
CA LEU A 890 -1.88 -16.83 -7.08
C LEU A 890 -3.35 -16.79 -7.47
N ALA A 891 -4.24 -16.75 -6.48
CA ALA A 891 -5.68 -16.73 -6.70
C ALA A 891 -6.20 -15.31 -6.97
N LEU A 892 -6.05 -14.39 -6.02
CA LEU A 892 -6.49 -13.00 -6.15
C LEU A 892 -5.35 -12.02 -5.86
N ARG A 893 -5.28 -10.94 -6.65
CA ARG A 893 -4.25 -9.90 -6.54
C ARG A 893 -4.82 -8.64 -5.89
N THR A 894 -5.15 -8.74 -4.59
CA THR A 894 -5.83 -7.68 -3.81
C THR A 894 -4.90 -6.55 -3.35
N TYR A 895 -3.93 -6.17 -4.18
CA TYR A 895 -2.93 -5.14 -3.90
C TYR A 895 -3.48 -3.76 -3.47
N PRO A 896 -4.63 -3.29 -3.98
CA PRO A 896 -5.23 -2.01 -3.57
C PRO A 896 -5.74 -2.00 -2.11
N LEU A 897 -5.91 -3.16 -1.46
CA LEU A 897 -6.23 -3.23 -0.02
C LEU A 897 -5.06 -2.78 0.87
N SER A 898 -3.87 -2.52 0.32
CA SER A 898 -2.73 -2.02 1.09
C SER A 898 -2.81 -0.52 1.30
N ALA A 899 -2.64 -0.07 2.55
CA ALA A 899 -2.48 1.34 2.89
C ALA A 899 -1.17 1.95 2.34
N SER A 900 -0.22 1.14 1.85
CA SER A 900 1.02 1.60 1.19
C SER A 900 0.98 1.24 -0.29
N GLN A 901 0.77 2.23 -1.16
CA GLN A 901 0.83 2.04 -2.62
C GLN A 901 2.24 2.33 -3.21
N GLY A 902 3.21 2.73 -2.38
CA GLY A 902 4.58 3.12 -2.78
C GLY A 902 5.70 2.14 -2.43
N GLU A 903 6.95 2.63 -2.53
CA GLU A 903 8.25 1.95 -2.68
C GLU A 903 8.58 0.72 -1.81
N ALA A 904 7.80 0.28 -0.83
CA ALA A 904 8.00 -1.03 -0.23
C ALA A 904 6.69 -1.50 0.39
N THR A 905 6.20 -2.67 -0.01
CA THR A 905 5.18 -3.38 0.77
C THR A 905 5.68 -3.50 2.21
N ASP A 906 4.98 -2.88 3.15
CA ASP A 906 5.49 -2.57 4.49
C ASP A 906 5.92 -3.78 5.30
N LEU A 907 5.13 -4.86 5.23
CA LEU A 907 5.41 -6.15 5.85
C LEU A 907 6.11 -7.13 4.92
N MET A 908 6.66 -6.62 3.80
CA MET A 908 7.23 -7.49 2.80
C MET A 908 6.18 -8.44 2.18
N ALA A 909 4.92 -7.97 2.08
CA ALA A 909 3.73 -8.78 1.81
C ALA A 909 3.53 -9.29 0.38
N ARG A 910 4.36 -8.85 -0.57
CA ARG A 910 4.35 -9.38 -1.93
C ARG A 910 5.61 -10.21 -2.22
N LEU A 911 5.46 -11.42 -2.75
CA LEU A 911 6.57 -12.25 -3.23
C LEU A 911 7.30 -11.55 -4.38
N ASN A 912 8.61 -11.79 -4.54
CA ASN A 912 9.43 -11.20 -5.60
C ASN A 912 9.50 -9.66 -5.57
N THR A 913 9.47 -9.05 -4.38
CA THR A 913 9.65 -7.59 -4.21
C THR A 913 10.77 -7.30 -3.21
N TYR A 914 11.97 -6.99 -3.67
CA TYR A 914 13.12 -6.84 -2.78
C TYR A 914 13.43 -5.37 -2.48
N ARG A 915 13.96 -5.12 -1.27
CA ARG A 915 14.23 -3.77 -0.78
C ARG A 915 15.65 -3.30 -1.08
N TYR A 916 16.56 -4.23 -1.33
CA TYR A 916 17.99 -3.96 -1.33
C TYR A 916 18.68 -4.80 -2.40
N ASP A 917 19.77 -4.25 -2.93
CA ASP A 917 20.67 -4.93 -3.85
C ASP A 917 22.11 -4.49 -3.54
N TYR A 918 22.66 -5.00 -2.43
CA TYR A 918 24.00 -4.64 -1.99
C TYR A 918 25.08 -5.41 -2.76
N ARG A 919 24.79 -6.64 -3.20
CA ARG A 919 25.77 -7.50 -3.88
C ARG A 919 26.20 -6.88 -5.21
N SER A 920 25.24 -6.49 -6.05
CA SER A 920 25.54 -6.00 -7.40
C SER A 920 26.36 -4.72 -7.37
N VAL A 921 26.00 -3.76 -6.52
CA VAL A 921 26.77 -2.50 -6.39
C VAL A 921 28.15 -2.71 -5.78
N ALA A 922 28.29 -3.63 -4.83
CA ALA A 922 29.58 -3.92 -4.21
C ALA A 922 30.55 -4.62 -5.19
N HIS A 923 30.04 -5.56 -6.00
CA HIS A 923 30.82 -6.20 -7.05
C HIS A 923 31.22 -5.21 -8.14
N TYR A 924 30.30 -4.34 -8.58
CA TYR A 924 30.63 -3.31 -9.57
C TYR A 924 31.79 -2.42 -9.10
N VAL A 925 31.75 -1.91 -7.87
CA VAL A 925 32.86 -1.08 -7.35
C VAL A 925 34.15 -1.88 -7.23
N LYS A 926 34.08 -3.14 -6.76
CA LYS A 926 35.24 -4.02 -6.66
C LYS A 926 35.97 -4.18 -8.00
N ASP A 927 35.22 -4.30 -9.09
CA ASP A 927 35.78 -4.53 -10.42
C ASP A 927 36.34 -3.25 -11.08
N HIS A 928 36.05 -2.05 -10.55
CA HIS A 928 36.41 -0.76 -11.16
C HIS A 928 37.29 0.15 -10.28
N ILE A 929 37.49 -0.20 -9.02
CA ILE A 929 38.31 0.56 -8.08
C ILE A 929 39.78 0.54 -8.49
N GLN A 930 40.48 1.66 -8.27
CA GLN A 930 41.93 1.80 -8.47
C GLN A 930 42.61 2.23 -7.18
N GLU A 931 43.93 2.07 -7.13
CA GLU A 931 44.73 2.54 -5.99
C GLU A 931 44.61 4.07 -5.85
N GLY A 932 44.35 4.52 -4.62
CA GLY A 932 44.15 5.94 -4.30
C GLY A 932 42.71 6.46 -4.47
N ASP A 933 41.76 5.60 -4.86
CA ASP A 933 40.34 5.93 -4.82
C ASP A 933 39.80 5.98 -3.39
N VAL A 934 38.79 6.83 -3.16
CA VAL A 934 38.07 6.95 -1.89
C VAL A 934 36.70 6.30 -2.02
N VAL A 935 36.29 5.49 -1.04
CA VAL A 935 35.02 4.76 -1.03
C VAL A 935 34.15 5.15 0.15
N ILE A 936 32.94 5.59 -0.14
CA ILE A 936 31.95 6.06 0.83
C ILE A 936 30.70 5.16 0.75
N PRO A 937 30.69 4.00 1.44
CA PRO A 937 29.53 3.13 1.46
C PRO A 937 28.45 3.62 2.43
N GLY A 938 27.20 3.66 1.97
CA GLY A 938 26.05 4.01 2.82
C GLY A 938 25.75 2.96 3.89
N ILE A 939 26.13 1.70 3.67
CA ILE A 939 26.05 0.61 4.66
C ILE A 939 27.39 -0.15 4.66
N PRO A 940 28.35 0.28 5.48
CA PRO A 940 29.74 -0.22 5.46
C PRO A 940 29.90 -1.74 5.57
N HIS A 941 29.27 -2.35 6.58
CA HIS A 941 29.48 -3.78 6.89
C HIS A 941 28.93 -4.73 5.83
N VAL A 942 27.91 -4.32 5.07
CA VAL A 942 27.38 -5.13 3.96
C VAL A 942 28.24 -4.96 2.72
N PHE A 943 28.69 -3.73 2.46
CA PHE A 943 29.60 -3.45 1.35
C PHE A 943 30.88 -4.29 1.47
N GLU A 944 31.56 -4.22 2.62
CA GLU A 944 32.79 -4.99 2.91
C GLU A 944 32.62 -6.50 2.71
N TYR A 945 31.47 -7.05 3.12
CA TYR A 945 31.20 -8.48 2.98
C TYR A 945 31.19 -8.93 1.52
N TYR A 946 30.61 -8.13 0.61
CA TYR A 946 30.50 -8.48 -0.81
C TYR A 946 31.70 -8.04 -1.65
N SER A 947 32.27 -6.85 -1.37
CA SER A 947 33.40 -6.32 -2.13
C SER A 947 34.74 -6.93 -1.69
N GLY A 948 34.86 -7.31 -0.41
CA GLY A 948 36.14 -7.62 0.23
C GLY A 948 37.04 -6.40 0.43
N ILE A 949 36.51 -5.19 0.21
CA ILE A 949 37.24 -3.91 0.27
C ILE A 949 36.70 -3.10 1.44
N ARG A 950 37.62 -2.48 2.21
CA ARG A 950 37.25 -1.56 3.29
C ARG A 950 36.82 -0.21 2.71
N GLY A 951 35.78 0.38 3.29
CA GLY A 951 35.42 1.76 3.00
C GLY A 951 36.29 2.74 3.78
N ASP A 952 36.30 4.00 3.34
CA ASP A 952 37.09 5.07 3.95
C ASP A 952 36.25 5.97 4.85
N TYR A 953 35.03 6.29 4.41
CA TYR A 953 34.14 7.23 5.09
C TYR A 953 32.68 6.78 5.09
N PHE A 954 31.87 7.39 5.95
CA PHE A 954 30.44 7.17 6.03
C PHE A 954 29.66 8.49 5.98
N LEU A 955 28.68 8.61 5.09
CA LEU A 955 27.92 9.86 4.93
C LEU A 955 26.66 9.89 5.80
N ASN A 956 26.52 10.89 6.69
CA ASN A 956 25.36 11.03 7.56
C ASN A 956 25.06 12.48 7.95
N THR A 957 24.65 13.29 6.97
CA THR A 957 24.53 14.74 7.18
C THR A 957 23.29 15.18 7.96
N MET A 958 22.25 14.34 8.05
CA MET A 958 21.05 14.59 8.87
C MET A 958 21.07 13.88 10.23
N PHE A 959 22.16 13.19 10.59
CA PHE A 959 22.25 12.34 11.79
C PHE A 959 21.08 11.35 11.94
N HIS A 960 20.55 10.86 10.82
CA HIS A 960 19.44 9.91 10.79
C HIS A 960 19.84 8.54 11.38
N MET A 961 21.14 8.23 11.35
CA MET A 961 21.74 7.12 12.08
C MET A 961 22.50 7.61 13.31
N LYS A 962 22.42 6.84 14.40
CA LYS A 962 23.24 7.01 15.60
C LYS A 962 24.72 7.02 15.23
N THR A 963 25.40 8.13 15.52
CA THR A 963 26.82 8.37 15.19
C THR A 963 27.60 8.64 16.48
N PRO A 964 28.33 7.64 17.01
CA PRO A 964 29.19 7.83 18.17
C PRO A 964 30.43 8.68 17.86
N TYR A 965 30.91 9.39 18.88
CA TYR A 965 32.16 10.15 18.84
C TYR A 965 33.30 9.35 19.46
N ASN A 966 34.30 8.94 18.69
CA ASN A 966 35.43 8.19 19.23
C ASN A 966 36.56 9.13 19.64
N GLY A 967 36.66 9.40 20.95
CA GLY A 967 37.70 10.25 21.55
C GLY A 967 39.06 9.58 21.72
N ASP A 968 39.11 8.25 21.59
CA ASP A 968 40.32 7.46 21.85
C ASP A 968 41.19 7.27 20.59
N LEU A 969 40.72 7.75 19.44
CA LEU A 969 41.51 7.79 18.20
C LEU A 969 42.58 8.87 18.30
N THR A 970 43.69 8.67 17.58
CA THR A 970 44.76 9.68 17.42
C THR A 970 44.21 11.02 16.93
N ASP A 971 43.22 10.97 16.04
CA ASP A 971 42.40 12.10 15.62
C ASP A 971 40.94 11.84 16.04
N PRO A 972 40.45 12.47 17.12
CA PRO A 972 39.09 12.26 17.61
C PRO A 972 38.03 12.64 16.58
N VAL A 973 37.20 11.68 16.17
CA VAL A 973 36.21 11.87 15.11
C VAL A 973 34.88 11.18 15.40
N PHE A 974 33.81 11.68 14.79
CA PHE A 974 32.56 10.94 14.69
C PHE A 974 32.76 9.73 13.77
N VAL A 975 32.21 8.58 14.16
CA VAL A 975 32.35 7.35 13.39
C VAL A 975 30.99 6.67 13.18
N ASP A 976 30.88 5.85 12.14
CA ASP A 976 29.69 5.05 11.89
C ASP A 976 29.47 4.00 12.99
N LYS A 977 28.24 3.48 13.12
CA LYS A 977 27.88 2.53 14.19
C LYS A 977 28.17 1.07 13.84
N PHE A 978 28.48 0.74 12.59
CA PHE A 978 28.63 -0.62 12.08
C PHE A 978 30.08 -1.07 12.19
N VAL A 979 31.00 -0.35 11.56
CA VAL A 979 32.43 -0.74 11.43
C VAL A 979 33.33 0.22 12.19
N GLY A 980 33.03 1.51 12.18
CA GLY A 980 33.79 2.58 12.86
C GLY A 980 34.50 3.54 11.91
N TYR A 981 33.99 3.73 10.69
CA TYR A 981 34.52 4.68 9.70
C TYR A 981 34.22 6.12 10.06
N PRO A 982 35.15 7.06 9.81
CA PRO A 982 34.92 8.49 9.99
C PRO A 982 33.65 8.97 9.27
N ALA A 983 32.83 9.72 9.98
CA ALA A 983 31.54 10.19 9.49
C ALA A 983 31.68 11.59 8.85
N ILE A 984 31.15 11.73 7.64
CA ILE A 984 30.98 13.00 6.93
C ILE A 984 29.61 13.59 7.31
N ARG A 985 29.62 14.79 7.86
CA ARG A 985 28.47 15.40 8.55
C ARG A 985 27.84 16.56 7.78
N ASN A 986 28.54 17.14 6.82
CA ASN A 986 28.07 18.30 6.07
C ASN A 986 28.77 18.39 4.71
N LEU A 987 28.33 19.34 3.88
CA LEU A 987 28.88 19.56 2.55
C LEU A 987 30.37 19.97 2.57
N ALA A 988 30.83 20.71 3.58
CA ALA A 988 32.23 21.14 3.65
C ALA A 988 33.18 19.94 3.82
N GLU A 989 32.85 19.03 4.75
CA GLU A 989 33.58 17.78 4.96
C GLU A 989 33.52 16.86 3.73
N LEU A 990 32.36 16.78 3.06
CA LEU A 990 32.23 16.00 1.84
C LEU A 990 33.16 16.53 0.74
N LYS A 991 33.19 17.86 0.54
CA LYS A 991 34.11 18.50 -0.42
C LYS A 991 35.56 18.22 -0.04
N GLU A 992 35.93 18.34 1.22
CA GLU A 992 37.30 18.06 1.67
C GLU A 992 37.74 16.64 1.34
N VAL A 993 36.89 15.64 1.62
CA VAL A 993 37.15 14.23 1.29
C VAL A 993 37.31 14.04 -0.22
N ILE A 994 36.43 14.66 -1.02
CA ILE A 994 36.50 14.58 -2.49
C ILE A 994 37.77 15.23 -3.04
N HIS A 995 38.22 16.37 -2.50
CA HIS A 995 39.45 17.03 -2.97
C HIS A 995 40.71 16.23 -2.64
N ARG A 996 40.69 15.41 -1.58
CA ARG A 996 41.80 14.53 -1.22
C ARG A 996 41.90 13.31 -2.14
N GLY A 997 40.77 12.81 -2.64
CA GLY A 997 40.70 11.64 -3.51
C GLY A 997 40.85 11.99 -4.99
N ARG A 998 41.56 11.16 -5.76
CA ARG A 998 41.57 11.29 -7.23
C ARG A 998 40.20 10.93 -7.81
N ARG A 999 39.58 9.85 -7.31
CA ARG A 999 38.20 9.48 -7.61
C ARG A 999 37.49 9.07 -6.33
N THR A 1000 36.25 9.53 -6.16
CA THR A 1000 35.43 9.23 -4.97
C THR A 1000 34.18 8.47 -5.39
N TRP A 1001 34.01 7.27 -4.82
CA TRP A 1001 32.87 6.38 -5.03
C TRP A 1001 31.88 6.51 -3.89
N ILE A 1002 30.63 6.83 -4.19
CA ILE A 1002 29.56 6.97 -3.19
C ILE A 1002 28.46 5.96 -3.49
N ILE A 1003 28.18 5.07 -2.55
CA ILE A 1003 27.38 3.86 -2.80
C ILE A 1003 26.15 3.82 -1.88
N PHE A 1004 24.96 3.71 -2.45
CA PHE A 1004 23.72 3.62 -1.65
C PHE A 1004 22.76 2.56 -2.16
N ALA A 1005 22.32 1.70 -1.24
CA ALA A 1005 21.29 0.68 -1.44
C ALA A 1005 20.36 0.65 -0.21
N PRO A 1006 19.10 1.14 -0.26
CA PRO A 1006 18.46 1.72 -1.42
C PRO A 1006 18.78 3.21 -1.56
N TYR A 1007 18.89 3.70 -2.79
CA TYR A 1007 19.18 5.11 -3.10
C TYR A 1007 18.10 6.06 -2.56
N SER A 1008 16.84 5.63 -2.49
CA SER A 1008 15.77 6.47 -1.93
C SER A 1008 15.93 6.75 -0.43
N SER A 1009 16.63 5.89 0.32
CA SER A 1009 17.00 6.20 1.70
C SER A 1009 18.05 7.30 1.77
N PHE A 1010 19.01 7.29 0.86
CA PHE A 1010 20.01 8.35 0.75
C PHE A 1010 19.37 9.72 0.48
N GLN A 1011 18.44 9.78 -0.49
CA GLN A 1011 17.72 11.02 -0.82
C GLN A 1011 16.89 11.54 0.36
N ARG A 1012 16.28 10.65 1.16
CA ARG A 1012 15.47 11.04 2.31
C ARG A 1012 16.29 11.54 3.49
N TYR A 1013 17.52 11.03 3.65
CA TYR A 1013 18.31 11.22 4.85
C TYR A 1013 19.60 12.03 4.66
N SER A 1014 19.71 12.72 3.53
CA SER A 1014 20.80 13.66 3.24
C SER A 1014 20.27 15.08 3.18
N THR A 1015 21.12 16.03 3.56
CA THR A 1015 20.82 17.45 3.52
C THR A 1015 20.67 17.95 2.07
N PRO A 1016 19.77 18.93 1.80
CA PRO A 1016 19.52 19.40 0.43
C PRO A 1016 20.75 19.93 -0.31
N ASP A 1017 21.67 20.58 0.41
CA ASP A 1017 22.93 21.13 -0.13
C ASP A 1017 23.88 20.05 -0.65
N VAL A 1018 23.98 18.92 0.07
CA VAL A 1018 24.75 17.74 -0.35
C VAL A 1018 24.11 17.10 -1.58
N LEU A 1019 22.79 16.95 -1.59
CA LEU A 1019 22.07 16.39 -2.74
C LEU A 1019 22.24 17.27 -3.99
N GLU A 1020 22.12 18.59 -3.84
CA GLU A 1020 22.31 19.55 -4.95
C GLU A 1020 23.75 19.52 -5.47
N TYR A 1021 24.73 19.47 -4.57
CA TYR A 1021 26.13 19.37 -4.95
C TYR A 1021 26.44 18.08 -5.72
N LEU A 1022 25.92 16.95 -5.25
CA LEU A 1022 26.11 15.66 -5.91
C LEU A 1022 25.36 15.56 -7.24
N ASP A 1023 24.16 16.14 -7.37
CA ASP A 1023 23.44 16.20 -8.66
C ASP A 1023 24.24 17.00 -9.71
N LYS A 1024 25.04 17.98 -9.28
CA LYS A 1024 25.89 18.80 -10.17
C LYS A 1024 27.27 18.20 -10.44
N SER A 1025 27.84 17.49 -9.47
CA SER A 1025 29.27 17.14 -9.49
C SER A 1025 29.54 15.64 -9.65
N ALA A 1026 28.55 14.78 -9.40
CA ALA A 1026 28.72 13.34 -9.42
C ALA A 1026 28.08 12.69 -10.64
N LYS A 1027 28.76 11.68 -11.18
CA LYS A 1027 28.31 10.85 -12.29
C LYS A 1027 27.72 9.55 -11.76
N VAL A 1028 26.51 9.19 -12.16
CA VAL A 1028 25.97 7.85 -11.89
C VAL A 1028 26.67 6.86 -12.81
N VAL A 1029 27.46 5.95 -12.24
CA VAL A 1029 28.25 4.96 -13.00
C VAL A 1029 27.63 3.57 -12.96
N PHE A 1030 26.78 3.29 -11.97
CA PHE A 1030 26.03 2.04 -11.90
C PHE A 1030 24.70 2.23 -11.16
N GLU A 1031 23.65 1.59 -11.64
CA GLU A 1031 22.31 1.67 -11.06
C GLU A 1031 21.58 0.34 -11.17
N THR A 1032 20.84 -0.02 -10.12
CA THR A 1032 19.97 -1.19 -10.08
C THR A 1032 18.58 -0.79 -9.61
N TYR A 1033 17.67 -1.77 -9.51
CA TYR A 1033 16.28 -1.53 -9.08
C TYR A 1033 16.12 -0.89 -7.70
N ARG A 1034 17.18 -0.85 -6.88
CA ARG A 1034 17.18 -0.19 -5.58
C ARG A 1034 18.40 0.66 -5.33
N ALA A 1035 19.52 0.43 -5.99
CA ALA A 1035 20.80 0.98 -5.59
C ALA A 1035 21.45 1.84 -6.67
N LYS A 1036 22.30 2.79 -6.27
CA LYS A 1036 23.13 3.58 -7.19
C LYS A 1036 24.56 3.69 -6.67
N VAL A 1037 25.49 3.80 -7.61
CA VAL A 1037 26.89 4.16 -7.40
C VAL A 1037 27.16 5.47 -8.11
N LEU A 1038 27.61 6.46 -7.35
CA LEU A 1038 28.05 7.76 -7.86
C LEU A 1038 29.58 7.80 -7.87
N LEU A 1039 30.16 8.36 -8.92
CA LEU A 1039 31.58 8.62 -9.08
C LEU A 1039 31.81 10.13 -9.22
N ILE A 1040 32.78 10.64 -8.48
CA ILE A 1040 33.26 12.02 -8.61
C ILE A 1040 34.74 11.96 -8.93
N GLU A 1041 35.14 12.61 -10.01
CA GLU A 1041 36.55 12.78 -10.34
C GLU A 1041 37.05 14.07 -9.67
N GLY A 1042 38.10 13.93 -8.86
CA GLY A 1042 38.78 15.07 -8.24
C GLY A 1042 39.53 15.90 -9.30
N PRO A 1043 39.87 17.17 -9.00
CA PRO A 1043 40.69 17.97 -9.90
C PRO A 1043 42.03 17.27 -10.17
N PRO A 1044 42.57 17.32 -11.41
CA PRO A 1044 43.85 16.69 -11.72
C PRO A 1044 44.93 17.24 -10.79
N SER A 1045 45.69 16.33 -10.16
CA SER A 1045 46.78 16.70 -9.26
C SER A 1045 47.77 17.63 -9.99
N PRO A 1046 48.23 18.74 -9.39
CA PRO A 1046 49.16 19.68 -10.05
C PRO A 1046 50.51 19.05 -10.47
N LEU A 1047 50.79 17.82 -10.05
CA LEU A 1047 52.03 17.10 -10.37
C LEU A 1047 52.11 16.56 -11.81
N THR A 1048 50.99 16.38 -12.53
CA THR A 1048 51.04 15.91 -13.94
C THR A 1048 51.23 17.04 -14.95
N ALA A 1049 50.92 18.29 -14.61
CA ALA A 1049 51.14 19.46 -15.47
C ALA A 1049 52.62 19.83 -15.66
N ALA A 1050 53.52 19.28 -14.83
CA ALA A 1050 54.95 19.57 -14.89
C ALA A 1050 55.76 18.63 -15.82
N SER A 1051 55.12 17.64 -16.45
CA SER A 1051 55.83 16.59 -17.23
C SER A 1051 55.68 16.66 -18.76
N SER A 1052 54.90 17.60 -19.30
CA SER A 1052 54.70 17.76 -20.75
C SER A 1052 55.46 18.93 -21.39
N GLY A 1053 56.33 19.62 -20.64
CA GLY A 1053 57.19 20.67 -21.18
C GLY A 1053 58.46 20.09 -21.81
N ASN A 1054 58.36 19.61 -23.06
CA ASN A 1054 59.54 19.34 -23.89
C ASN A 1054 60.20 20.70 -24.24
N PRO A 1055 61.49 20.94 -23.93
CA PRO A 1055 62.19 22.10 -24.45
C PRO A 1055 62.90 21.69 -25.74
N SER A 1056 62.54 22.30 -26.85
CA SER A 1056 63.36 22.29 -28.07
C SER A 1056 63.72 23.74 -28.43
N PRO A 1057 64.97 23.97 -28.90
CA PRO A 1057 65.55 25.31 -29.12
C PRO A 1057 64.86 26.11 -30.22
#